data_AF-A0A1B8W387-F1
#
_entry.id   AF-A0A1B8W387-F1
#
_cell.length_a   1.000
_cell.length_b   1.000
_cell.length_c   1.000
_cell.angle_alpha   90.00
_cell.angle_beta   90.00
_cell.angle_gamma   90.00
#
_symmetry.space_group_name_H-M   'P 1'
#
loop_
_entity.id
_entity.type
_entity.pdbx_description
1 polymer ?
#
loop_
_entity_poly.entity_id
_entity_poly.type
_entity_poly.pdbx_seq_one_letter_code
_entity_poly.pdbx_strand_id
1 'polypeptide(L)'
;MEWPETIRVWNQTPIKVLDIRHFVMNPGEVLQSYRFPSSAFLFTNQGEAGVMLDGVEVSSAQFQVLHGGKGANVNIRCLNRRLDYYLVLYKPIDSSISPSAHRRGERHLPFGRRYAFEAKNPLALLSLLERMHQHWTCGDELDKLQATGLFYQFVHEQFRQLQLAETEDSAPDLAAQIAQYMHENYSKTISMETMASLFHYSTHYLSRVFKRKYGCSPIEYLIQTRMKRAQFLLSETDASIRDIAESVGYKDIYYFSRLFKKLTGATPAQFKMHRPGLKGSIRTNIMPESFIAPQAGEGYIVNKDNHYQQEAWRVNEMNISFKPTFAVALLFSLSLLLAACGGAGTETKEAAQGNNQPKNETVTDVKAETRTYKDDLGRQVEIPAQPKKAVIITYGGYLLPLGIKPLGVDQAVRDHYPDEMAEVESIGEGVGNVEAISALEPDIIILPDYFDTEVYATYEKIAPTVAVAWGGDPDVINTLRTIGDIMDRKQEAEAWIAKFEEKLQRIRDQIDIHIDPGATAITFILYKGEVLLGGEGGTLGKLIYKDYGFQMPEQFKKYADGGGVLSMEELANRPADYFFTQMTDEEMVHMTELFKEPLYQAIPAVKNNRIINVSRDKWNYGPILAEEAVDALIEQVALSQK
;
A
#
# COMPACT_ATOMS: atom_id res chain seq x y z
N MET A 1 -9.61 -23.51 20.85
CA MET A 1 -10.99 -23.89 20.44
C MET A 1 -10.98 -24.16 18.93
N GLU A 2 -11.81 -25.06 18.36
CA GLU A 2 -11.78 -25.29 16.89
C GLU A 2 -12.55 -24.18 16.15
N TRP A 3 -11.96 -22.98 16.14
CA TRP A 3 -12.47 -21.80 15.44
C TRP A 3 -12.59 -21.98 13.91
N PRO A 4 -11.67 -22.66 13.20
CA PRO A 4 -11.76 -22.81 11.75
C PRO A 4 -13.03 -23.53 11.27
N GLU A 5 -13.45 -24.59 11.97
CA GLU A 5 -14.68 -25.32 11.64
C GLU A 5 -15.93 -24.47 11.93
N THR A 6 -15.91 -23.75 13.05
CA THR A 6 -16.98 -22.81 13.42
C THR A 6 -17.17 -21.71 12.36
N ILE A 7 -16.07 -21.09 11.92
CA ILE A 7 -16.08 -20.03 10.90
C ILE A 7 -16.59 -20.57 9.56
N ARG A 8 -16.20 -21.80 9.18
CA ARG A 8 -16.69 -22.47 7.97
C ARG A 8 -18.21 -22.58 7.94
N VAL A 9 -18.84 -22.97 9.05
CA VAL A 9 -20.30 -23.08 9.13
C VAL A 9 -20.99 -21.72 9.08
N TRP A 10 -20.40 -20.68 9.70
CA TRP A 10 -20.88 -19.30 9.56
C TRP A 10 -20.86 -18.79 8.11
N ASN A 11 -19.82 -19.12 7.34
CA ASN A 11 -19.71 -18.72 5.94
C ASN A 11 -20.73 -19.41 5.02
N GLN A 12 -21.24 -20.58 5.41
CA GLN A 12 -22.14 -21.40 4.59
C GLN A 12 -23.62 -21.26 4.98
N THR A 13 -23.92 -20.65 6.13
CA THR A 13 -25.28 -20.56 6.67
C THR A 13 -25.80 -19.12 6.58
N PRO A 14 -26.81 -18.84 5.76
CA PRO A 14 -27.42 -17.50 5.74
C PRO A 14 -28.05 -17.16 7.09
N ILE A 15 -27.83 -15.95 7.58
CA ILE A 15 -28.37 -15.48 8.86
C ILE A 15 -29.44 -14.41 8.64
N LYS A 16 -30.52 -14.50 9.42
CA LYS A 16 -31.51 -13.43 9.58
C LYS A 16 -31.30 -12.73 10.92
N VAL A 17 -30.98 -11.44 10.88
CA VAL A 17 -31.05 -10.58 12.07
C VAL A 17 -32.52 -10.37 12.43
N LEU A 18 -32.86 -10.60 13.69
CA LEU A 18 -34.24 -10.54 14.20
C LEU A 18 -34.50 -9.28 15.01
N ASP A 19 -33.52 -8.82 15.79
CA ASP A 19 -33.64 -7.60 16.59
C ASP A 19 -32.29 -7.07 17.05
N ILE A 20 -32.18 -5.76 17.22
CA ILE A 20 -31.00 -5.09 17.77
C ILE A 20 -31.48 -4.05 18.77
N ARG A 21 -31.04 -4.18 20.02
CA ARG A 21 -31.47 -3.31 21.11
C ARG A 21 -30.28 -2.74 21.85
N HIS A 22 -30.42 -1.48 22.25
CA HIS A 22 -29.54 -0.80 23.19
C HIS A 22 -30.28 -0.60 24.51
N PHE A 23 -29.68 -1.04 25.60
CA PHE A 23 -30.26 -0.96 26.93
C PHE A 23 -29.34 -0.23 27.87
N VAL A 24 -29.95 0.45 28.84
CA VAL A 24 -29.23 1.06 29.93
C VAL A 24 -29.91 0.73 31.26
N MET A 25 -29.16 0.17 32.21
CA MET A 25 -29.61 -0.20 33.55
C MET A 25 -28.99 0.69 34.61
N ASN A 26 -29.78 1.10 35.59
CA ASN A 26 -29.31 1.84 36.75
C ASN A 26 -28.77 0.91 37.84
N PRO A 27 -27.85 1.39 38.72
CA PRO A 27 -27.37 0.62 39.87
C PRO A 27 -28.49 -0.04 40.67
N GLY A 28 -28.37 -1.35 40.93
CA GLY A 28 -29.35 -2.14 41.65
C GLY A 28 -30.47 -2.76 40.80
N GLU A 29 -30.63 -2.36 39.53
CA GLU A 29 -31.57 -3.01 38.62
C GLU A 29 -31.10 -4.41 38.24
N VAL A 30 -32.06 -5.33 38.05
CA VAL A 30 -31.81 -6.73 37.75
C VAL A 30 -32.65 -7.17 36.56
N LEU A 31 -32.02 -7.75 35.55
CA LEU A 31 -32.67 -8.58 34.55
C LEU A 31 -32.59 -10.03 35.03
N GLN A 32 -33.73 -10.61 35.38
CA GLN A 32 -33.79 -11.97 35.91
C GLN A 32 -34.47 -12.92 34.93
N SER A 33 -33.85 -14.08 34.72
CA SER A 33 -34.37 -15.20 33.94
C SER A 33 -34.79 -14.83 32.51
N TYR A 34 -34.03 -13.95 31.83
CA TYR A 34 -34.33 -13.60 30.45
C TYR A 34 -33.90 -14.73 29.52
N ARG A 35 -34.88 -15.47 29.00
CA ARG A 35 -34.64 -16.55 28.05
C ARG A 35 -34.56 -16.02 26.63
N PHE A 36 -33.44 -16.28 25.96
CA PHE A 36 -33.26 -15.83 24.58
C PHE A 36 -34.28 -16.49 23.63
N PRO A 37 -35.08 -15.69 22.89
CA PRO A 37 -36.09 -16.23 21.98
C PRO A 37 -35.46 -16.83 20.70
N SER A 38 -34.23 -16.44 20.38
CA SER A 38 -33.38 -16.92 19.29
C SER A 38 -31.93 -16.96 19.73
N SER A 39 -30.98 -17.28 18.84
CA SER A 39 -29.57 -17.07 19.17
C SER A 39 -29.29 -15.59 19.36
N ALA A 40 -28.35 -15.26 20.25
CA ALA A 40 -28.12 -13.90 20.67
C ALA A 40 -26.65 -13.61 20.96
N PHE A 41 -26.25 -12.37 20.68
CA PHE A 41 -25.05 -11.74 21.22
C PHE A 41 -25.44 -10.67 22.24
N LEU A 42 -24.66 -10.60 23.33
CA LEU A 42 -24.73 -9.52 24.30
C LEU A 42 -23.36 -8.87 24.42
N PHE A 43 -23.30 -7.54 24.35
CA PHE A 43 -22.07 -6.78 24.50
C PHE A 43 -22.23 -5.74 25.60
N THR A 44 -21.40 -5.78 26.63
CA THR A 44 -21.38 -4.74 27.67
C THR A 44 -20.45 -3.61 27.24
N ASN A 45 -20.95 -2.38 27.21
CA ASN A 45 -20.18 -1.21 26.78
C ASN A 45 -19.53 -0.51 27.98
N GLN A 46 -20.34 -0.03 28.91
CA GLN A 46 -19.88 0.69 30.11
C GLN A 46 -20.61 0.20 31.34
N GLY A 47 -19.97 0.36 32.51
CA GLY A 47 -20.55 0.01 33.80
C GLY A 47 -19.95 -1.24 34.42
N GLU A 48 -20.57 -1.69 35.51
CA GLU A 48 -20.14 -2.87 36.26
C GLU A 48 -21.38 -3.73 36.51
N ALA A 49 -21.35 -4.98 36.08
CA ALA A 49 -22.49 -5.88 36.23
C ALA A 49 -22.05 -7.32 36.47
N GLY A 50 -22.79 -8.02 37.32
CA GLY A 50 -22.72 -9.48 37.39
C GLY A 50 -23.60 -10.06 36.29
N VAL A 51 -23.00 -10.77 35.33
CA VAL A 51 -23.72 -11.42 34.24
C VAL A 51 -23.64 -12.94 34.43
N MET A 52 -24.78 -13.62 34.38
CA MET A 52 -24.84 -15.08 34.42
C MET A 52 -25.53 -15.61 33.18
N LEU A 53 -24.90 -16.55 32.48
CA LEU A 53 -25.48 -17.25 31.33
C LEU A 53 -25.67 -18.73 31.68
N ASP A 54 -26.91 -19.20 31.68
CA ASP A 54 -27.33 -20.55 32.11
C ASP A 54 -26.80 -20.96 33.49
N GLY A 55 -26.67 -20.00 34.41
CA GLY A 55 -26.18 -20.22 35.77
C GLY A 55 -24.65 -20.25 35.91
N VAL A 56 -23.90 -20.01 34.83
CA VAL A 56 -22.45 -19.79 34.88
C VAL A 56 -22.19 -18.29 34.98
N GLU A 57 -21.42 -17.88 35.99
CA GLU A 57 -20.99 -16.49 36.14
C GLU A 57 -19.95 -16.14 35.07
N VAL A 58 -20.27 -15.11 34.30
CA VAL A 58 -19.41 -14.54 33.26
C VAL A 58 -18.99 -13.17 33.80
N SER A 59 -17.71 -13.08 34.19
CA SER A 59 -16.96 -11.94 34.76
C SER A 59 -17.62 -10.55 34.79
N SER A 60 -17.35 -9.77 35.85
CA SER A 60 -17.80 -8.38 36.03
C SER A 60 -16.98 -7.32 35.27
N ALA A 61 -16.18 -7.73 34.28
CA ALA A 61 -15.30 -6.86 33.52
C ALA A 61 -16.07 -6.00 32.49
N GLN A 62 -15.47 -4.87 32.11
CA GLN A 62 -15.96 -4.02 31.02
C GLN A 62 -15.75 -4.73 29.67
N PHE A 63 -16.54 -4.39 28.65
CA PHE A 63 -16.38 -4.89 27.29
C PHE A 63 -16.43 -6.42 27.12
N GLN A 64 -17.39 -7.06 27.78
CA GLN A 64 -17.65 -8.49 27.66
C GLN A 64 -18.56 -8.76 26.46
N VAL A 65 -18.16 -9.73 25.64
CA VAL A 65 -18.97 -10.30 24.57
C VAL A 65 -19.48 -11.65 25.05
N LEU A 66 -20.79 -11.86 25.00
CA LEU A 66 -21.43 -13.13 25.31
C LEU A 66 -22.23 -13.62 24.11
N HIS A 67 -22.17 -14.91 23.86
CA HIS A 67 -23.01 -15.58 22.87
C HIS A 67 -23.79 -16.72 23.52
N GLY A 68 -25.09 -16.80 23.19
CA GLY A 68 -25.95 -17.88 23.64
C GLY A 68 -26.92 -18.31 22.54
N GLY A 69 -27.14 -19.62 22.44
CA GLY A 69 -28.15 -20.18 21.56
C GLY A 69 -29.58 -19.88 21.99
N LYS A 70 -30.53 -20.16 21.09
CA LYS A 70 -31.96 -20.12 21.41
C LYS A 70 -32.26 -20.89 22.69
N GLY A 71 -32.92 -20.23 23.63
CA GLY A 71 -33.36 -20.82 24.89
C GLY A 71 -32.34 -20.71 26.02
N ALA A 72 -31.13 -20.20 25.78
CA ALA A 72 -30.19 -19.83 26.83
C ALA A 72 -30.79 -18.74 27.73
N ASN A 73 -30.46 -18.78 29.01
CA ASN A 73 -31.03 -17.93 30.04
C ASN A 73 -29.97 -16.96 30.58
N VAL A 74 -30.21 -15.65 30.45
CA VAL A 74 -29.31 -14.62 30.96
C VAL A 74 -29.90 -13.92 32.19
N ASN A 75 -29.04 -13.70 33.18
CA ASN A 75 -29.33 -12.84 34.32
C ASN A 75 -28.27 -11.73 34.36
N ILE A 76 -28.70 -10.49 34.57
CA ILE A 76 -27.81 -9.34 34.66
C ILE A 76 -28.17 -8.58 35.92
N ARG A 77 -27.18 -8.33 36.79
CA ARG A 77 -27.34 -7.46 37.95
C ARG A 77 -26.43 -6.25 37.78
N CYS A 78 -27.01 -5.07 37.65
CA CYS A 78 -26.25 -3.82 37.62
C CYS A 78 -25.69 -3.55 39.03
N LEU A 79 -24.38 -3.37 39.13
CA LEU A 79 -23.69 -3.13 40.40
C LEU A 79 -23.61 -1.63 40.69
N ASN A 80 -22.41 -1.07 40.79
CA ASN A 80 -22.19 0.28 41.34
C ASN A 80 -22.34 1.40 40.30
N ARG A 81 -22.15 1.08 39.01
CA ARG A 81 -22.18 2.05 37.90
C ARG A 81 -23.25 1.65 36.90
N ARG A 82 -23.91 2.65 36.31
CA ARG A 82 -24.91 2.48 35.24
C ARG A 82 -24.34 1.58 34.15
N LEU A 83 -25.04 0.49 33.85
CA LEU A 83 -24.66 -0.50 32.84
C LEU A 83 -25.29 -0.14 31.51
N ASP A 84 -24.50 -0.14 30.46
CA ASP A 84 -24.92 0.05 29.07
C ASP A 84 -24.56 -1.21 28.28
N TYR A 85 -25.52 -1.78 27.56
CA TYR A 85 -25.27 -2.99 26.80
C TYR A 85 -26.15 -3.11 25.55
N TYR A 86 -25.64 -3.85 24.57
CA TYR A 86 -26.36 -4.20 23.35
C TYR A 86 -26.81 -5.64 23.39
N LEU A 87 -28.01 -5.90 22.86
CA LEU A 87 -28.54 -7.24 22.62
C LEU A 87 -28.86 -7.38 21.14
N VAL A 88 -28.23 -8.36 20.47
CA VAL A 88 -28.43 -8.67 19.05
C VAL A 88 -29.03 -10.06 18.95
N LEU A 89 -30.26 -10.15 18.44
CA LEU A 89 -30.98 -11.40 18.22
C LEU A 89 -30.90 -11.80 16.75
N TYR A 90 -30.57 -13.06 16.48
CA TYR A 90 -30.48 -13.58 15.12
C TYR A 90 -30.92 -15.04 15.02
N LYS A 91 -31.19 -15.48 13.79
CA LYS A 91 -31.56 -16.87 13.48
C LYS A 91 -30.86 -17.35 12.19
N PRO A 92 -30.23 -18.54 12.20
CA PRO A 92 -29.76 -19.17 10.98
C PRO A 92 -30.94 -19.63 10.09
N ILE A 93 -30.82 -19.40 8.79
CA ILE A 93 -31.74 -19.88 7.76
C ILE A 93 -31.13 -21.16 7.20
N ASP A 94 -31.71 -22.31 7.53
CA ASP A 94 -31.28 -23.58 6.94
C ASP A 94 -31.64 -23.62 5.44
N SER A 95 -30.63 -23.56 4.57
CA SER A 95 -30.79 -23.66 3.10
C SER A 95 -30.55 -25.07 2.54
N SER A 96 -30.18 -26.03 3.39
CA SER A 96 -30.21 -27.48 3.15
C SER A 96 -30.76 -28.10 4.45
N ILE A 97 -31.68 -29.06 4.49
CA ILE A 97 -31.50 -30.49 4.20
C ILE A 97 -32.88 -31.15 3.96
N SER A 98 -32.95 -32.06 2.97
CA SER A 98 -33.97 -33.11 2.86
C SER A 98 -34.33 -33.75 4.22
N PRO A 99 -35.61 -34.10 4.49
CA PRO A 99 -36.07 -34.65 5.77
C PRO A 99 -35.34 -35.90 6.27
N SER A 100 -34.53 -36.56 5.41
CA SER A 100 -33.84 -37.81 5.71
C SER A 100 -32.50 -37.68 6.45
N ALA A 101 -31.86 -36.50 6.52
CA ALA A 101 -30.59 -36.35 7.27
C ALA A 101 -30.79 -36.00 8.75
N HIS A 102 -32.02 -36.04 9.27
CA HIS A 102 -32.34 -35.81 10.69
C HIS A 102 -31.84 -36.92 11.65
N ARG A 103 -31.04 -37.87 11.17
CA ARG A 103 -30.47 -38.96 11.96
C ARG A 103 -28.95 -39.02 11.80
N ARG A 104 -28.25 -38.06 12.41
CA ARG A 104 -26.93 -38.26 13.03
C ARG A 104 -26.54 -37.03 13.87
N GLY A 105 -26.71 -37.15 15.18
CA GLY A 105 -25.71 -36.72 16.18
C GLY A 105 -25.39 -35.25 16.45
N GLU A 106 -25.62 -34.29 15.56
CA GLU A 106 -25.06 -32.94 15.72
C GLU A 106 -26.11 -31.90 16.11
N ARG A 107 -26.46 -31.87 17.41
CA ARG A 107 -27.19 -30.73 17.97
C ARG A 107 -26.22 -29.54 18.06
N HIS A 108 -26.49 -28.52 17.25
CA HIS A 108 -25.91 -27.17 17.32
C HIS A 108 -24.49 -26.99 16.75
N LEU A 109 -24.44 -27.07 15.43
CA LEU A 109 -23.85 -26.05 14.54
C LEU A 109 -23.78 -24.68 15.25
N PRO A 110 -22.65 -23.95 15.16
CA PRO A 110 -22.09 -23.01 16.15
C PRO A 110 -23.04 -21.97 16.78
N PHE A 111 -24.16 -21.68 16.14
CA PHE A 111 -25.22 -20.78 16.58
C PHE A 111 -25.89 -21.17 17.91
N GLY A 112 -25.76 -22.42 18.36
CA GLY A 112 -26.23 -22.86 19.68
C GLY A 112 -25.15 -22.92 20.76
N ARG A 113 -23.87 -22.69 20.40
CA ARG A 113 -22.75 -22.75 21.35
C ARG A 113 -22.79 -21.56 22.30
N ARG A 114 -22.24 -21.75 23.49
CA ARG A 114 -22.12 -20.71 24.51
C ARG A 114 -20.67 -20.37 24.67
N TYR A 115 -20.35 -19.09 24.62
CA TYR A 115 -19.02 -18.59 24.92
C TYR A 115 -19.12 -17.15 25.39
N ALA A 116 -18.12 -16.76 26.15
CA ALA A 116 -17.92 -15.39 26.56
C ALA A 116 -16.43 -15.07 26.57
N PHE A 117 -16.09 -13.83 26.25
CA PHE A 117 -14.72 -13.35 26.25
C PHE A 117 -14.68 -11.85 26.48
N GLU A 118 -13.54 -11.39 27.02
CA GLU A 118 -13.22 -9.97 27.10
C GLU A 118 -12.72 -9.48 25.74
N ALA A 119 -13.35 -8.44 25.19
CA ALA A 119 -12.93 -7.88 23.92
C ALA A 119 -11.57 -7.19 24.04
N LYS A 120 -10.56 -7.69 23.31
CA LYS A 120 -9.23 -7.07 23.23
C LYS A 120 -9.25 -5.73 22.48
N ASN A 121 -10.14 -5.59 21.50
CA ASN A 121 -10.36 -4.34 20.77
C ASN A 121 -11.86 -3.98 20.82
N PRO A 122 -12.35 -3.50 21.98
CA PRO A 122 -13.77 -3.30 22.21
C PRO A 122 -14.38 -2.23 21.30
N LEU A 123 -13.57 -1.30 20.81
CA LEU A 123 -14.03 -0.18 19.99
C LEU A 123 -14.45 -0.58 18.58
N ALA A 124 -13.75 -1.53 17.97
CA ALA A 124 -14.13 -2.04 16.66
C ALA A 124 -15.53 -2.67 16.74
N LEU A 125 -15.77 -3.47 17.79
CA LEU A 125 -17.07 -4.09 18.06
C LEU A 125 -18.16 -3.05 18.37
N LEU A 126 -17.86 -2.08 19.24
CA LEU A 126 -18.81 -1.03 19.62
C LEU A 126 -19.20 -0.14 18.44
N SER A 127 -18.24 0.26 17.61
CA SER A 127 -18.52 1.06 16.40
C SER A 127 -19.46 0.34 15.44
N LEU A 128 -19.28 -0.98 15.28
CA LEU A 128 -20.17 -1.82 14.48
C LEU A 128 -21.57 -1.90 15.11
N LEU A 129 -21.66 -2.13 16.43
CA LEU A 129 -22.92 -2.22 17.16
C LEU A 129 -23.72 -0.91 17.14
N GLU A 130 -23.07 0.24 17.30
CA GLU A 130 -23.72 1.55 17.21
C GLU A 130 -24.34 1.78 15.83
N ARG A 131 -23.61 1.46 14.76
CA ARG A 131 -24.11 1.57 13.38
C ARG A 131 -25.23 0.58 13.11
N MET A 132 -25.07 -0.67 13.55
CA MET A 132 -26.09 -1.70 13.46
C MET A 132 -27.39 -1.23 14.14
N HIS A 133 -27.29 -0.74 15.38
CA HIS A 133 -28.42 -0.22 16.13
C HIS A 133 -29.05 0.99 15.44
N GLN A 134 -28.26 1.96 15.00
CA GLN A 134 -28.75 3.16 14.32
C GLN A 134 -29.58 2.80 13.07
N HIS A 135 -29.04 1.96 12.17
CA HIS A 135 -29.75 1.50 10.98
C HIS A 135 -30.98 0.65 11.35
N TRP A 136 -30.90 -0.17 12.39
CA TRP A 136 -32.04 -0.97 12.85
C TRP A 136 -33.19 -0.11 13.39
N THR A 137 -32.88 0.94 14.15
CA THR A 137 -33.89 1.80 14.79
C THR A 137 -34.47 2.87 13.87
N CYS A 138 -33.68 3.41 12.94
CA CYS A 138 -34.06 4.56 12.14
C CYS A 138 -34.58 4.20 10.74
N GLY A 139 -34.62 2.92 10.39
CA GLY A 139 -34.49 2.50 9.01
C GLY A 139 -35.65 1.74 8.39
N ASP A 140 -35.74 1.84 7.07
CA ASP A 140 -36.63 1.03 6.23
C ASP A 140 -35.98 -0.34 5.90
N GLU A 141 -36.51 -1.07 4.91
CA GLU A 141 -35.94 -2.37 4.53
C GLU A 141 -34.50 -2.28 3.98
N LEU A 142 -34.10 -1.14 3.40
CA LEU A 142 -32.73 -0.92 2.93
C LEU A 142 -31.76 -0.78 4.10
N ASP A 143 -32.16 -0.06 5.15
CA ASP A 143 -31.36 0.05 6.36
C ASP A 143 -31.23 -1.29 7.11
N LYS A 144 -32.28 -2.13 7.10
CA LYS A 144 -32.19 -3.50 7.66
C LYS A 144 -31.19 -4.36 6.88
N LEU A 145 -31.10 -4.18 5.56
CA LEU A 145 -30.07 -4.83 4.75
C LEU A 145 -28.67 -4.34 5.16
N GLN A 146 -28.50 -3.03 5.36
CA GLN A 146 -27.23 -2.46 5.84
C GLN A 146 -26.86 -2.98 7.24
N ALA A 147 -27.82 -3.05 8.17
CA ALA A 147 -27.61 -3.63 9.50
C ALA A 147 -27.23 -5.11 9.44
N THR A 148 -27.80 -5.87 8.50
CA THR A 148 -27.44 -7.28 8.26
C THR A 148 -26.02 -7.43 7.73
N GLY A 149 -25.59 -6.56 6.80
CA GLY A 149 -24.19 -6.53 6.35
C GLY A 149 -23.22 -6.20 7.47
N LEU A 150 -23.55 -5.22 8.31
CA LEU A 150 -22.75 -4.86 9.49
C LEU A 150 -22.73 -5.97 10.54
N PHE A 151 -23.80 -6.75 10.69
CA PHE A 151 -23.82 -7.91 11.58
C PHE A 151 -22.76 -8.94 11.19
N TYR A 152 -22.56 -9.23 9.90
CA TYR A 152 -21.48 -10.13 9.47
C TYR A 152 -20.10 -9.55 9.77
N GLN A 153 -19.91 -8.23 9.64
CA GLN A 153 -18.67 -7.56 10.03
C GLN A 153 -18.43 -7.68 11.55
N PHE A 154 -19.49 -7.54 12.36
CA PHE A 154 -19.43 -7.74 13.80
C PHE A 154 -19.06 -9.19 14.18
N VAL A 155 -19.62 -10.19 13.50
CA VAL A 155 -19.26 -11.60 13.71
C VAL A 155 -17.80 -11.87 13.31
N HIS A 156 -17.35 -11.33 12.16
CA HIS A 156 -15.96 -11.41 11.73
C HIS A 156 -15.01 -10.82 12.77
N GLU A 157 -15.30 -9.62 13.28
CA GLU A 157 -14.46 -8.94 14.25
C GLU A 157 -14.36 -9.71 15.58
N GLN A 158 -15.44 -10.35 16.03
CA GLN A 158 -15.39 -11.24 17.20
C GLN A 158 -14.43 -12.40 17.00
N PHE A 159 -14.51 -13.11 15.86
CA PHE A 159 -13.63 -14.24 15.58
C PHE A 159 -12.16 -13.81 15.44
N ARG A 160 -11.90 -12.66 14.82
CA ARG A 160 -10.55 -12.07 14.75
C ARG A 160 -9.97 -11.87 16.15
N GLN A 161 -10.74 -11.29 17.08
CA GLN A 161 -10.26 -11.07 18.44
C GLN A 161 -10.09 -12.36 19.25
N LEU A 162 -10.95 -13.36 19.03
CA LEU A 162 -10.85 -14.68 19.65
C LEU A 162 -9.62 -15.45 19.17
N GLN A 163 -9.24 -15.32 17.90
CA GLN A 163 -8.01 -15.92 17.35
C GLN A 163 -6.75 -15.23 17.91
N LEU A 164 -6.76 -13.89 18.02
CA LEU A 164 -5.66 -13.11 18.63
C LEU A 164 -5.52 -13.35 20.15
N ALA A 165 -6.57 -13.85 20.81
CA ALA A 165 -6.51 -14.22 22.22
C ALA A 165 -5.76 -15.53 22.47
N GLU A 166 -5.64 -16.40 21.47
CA GLU A 166 -4.90 -17.66 21.58
C GLU A 166 -3.38 -17.50 21.34
N THR A 167 -2.93 -16.37 20.76
CA THR A 167 -1.54 -16.15 20.32
C THR A 167 -0.73 -15.12 21.14
N GLU A 168 -1.35 -14.24 21.94
CA GLU A 168 -0.64 -13.19 22.68
C GLU A 168 -1.19 -12.94 24.10
N ASP A 169 -0.31 -13.00 25.11
CA ASP A 169 -0.55 -12.59 26.52
C ASP A 169 -0.38 -11.06 26.74
N SER A 170 -0.15 -10.28 25.68
CA SER A 170 0.06 -8.83 25.78
C SER A 170 -1.27 -8.07 25.89
N ALA A 171 -1.37 -7.17 26.87
CA ALA A 171 -2.44 -6.18 26.95
C ALA A 171 -2.53 -5.36 25.64
N PRO A 172 -3.74 -5.05 25.15
CA PRO A 172 -3.91 -4.37 23.88
C PRO A 172 -3.42 -2.92 23.98
N ASP A 173 -2.53 -2.52 23.08
CA ASP A 173 -1.97 -1.17 23.04
C ASP A 173 -3.06 -0.13 22.78
N LEU A 174 -3.37 0.68 23.79
CA LEU A 174 -4.38 1.74 23.74
C LEU A 174 -4.14 2.72 22.57
N ALA A 175 -2.88 3.04 22.25
CA ALA A 175 -2.58 3.91 21.11
C ALA A 175 -2.96 3.25 19.78
N ALA A 176 -2.69 1.94 19.64
CA ALA A 176 -3.04 1.17 18.45
C ALA A 176 -4.56 1.09 18.27
N GLN A 177 -5.31 0.88 19.37
CA GLN A 177 -6.77 0.85 19.33
C GLN A 177 -7.37 2.18 18.88
N ILE A 178 -6.84 3.31 19.37
CA ILE A 178 -7.25 4.65 18.94
C ILE A 178 -6.97 4.83 17.44
N ALA A 179 -5.79 4.44 16.97
CA ALA A 179 -5.40 4.57 15.57
C ALA A 179 -6.30 3.74 14.66
N GLN A 180 -6.63 2.51 15.06
CA GLN A 180 -7.56 1.64 14.34
C GLN A 180 -8.96 2.25 14.28
N TYR A 181 -9.49 2.73 15.41
CA TYR A 181 -10.80 3.38 15.44
C TYR A 181 -10.85 4.60 14.51
N MET A 182 -9.80 5.42 14.48
CA MET A 182 -9.68 6.55 13.56
C MET A 182 -9.66 6.11 12.10
N HIS A 183 -8.97 5.01 11.79
CA HIS A 183 -8.89 4.49 10.43
C HIS A 183 -10.23 3.93 9.95
N GLU A 184 -11.01 3.31 10.83
CA GLU A 184 -12.33 2.76 10.47
C GLU A 184 -13.40 3.85 10.35
N ASN A 185 -13.21 4.98 11.06
CA ASN A 185 -14.19 6.06 11.15
C ASN A 185 -13.70 7.40 10.60
N TYR A 186 -12.62 7.44 9.80
CA TYR A 186 -11.97 8.69 9.42
C TYR A 186 -12.92 9.67 8.74
N SER A 187 -13.91 9.19 7.99
CA SER A 187 -14.87 10.00 7.25
C SER A 187 -15.91 10.69 8.15
N LYS A 188 -16.05 10.26 9.41
CA LYS A 188 -16.99 10.83 10.38
C LYS A 188 -16.37 11.92 11.22
N THR A 189 -17.19 12.75 11.85
CA THR A 189 -16.72 13.71 12.85
C THR A 189 -16.23 12.95 14.08
N ILE A 190 -14.91 12.95 14.31
CA ILE A 190 -14.28 12.37 15.49
C ILE A 190 -13.75 13.51 16.36
N SER A 191 -14.12 13.54 17.63
CA SER A 191 -13.55 14.47 18.62
C SER A 191 -12.79 13.72 19.71
N MET A 192 -11.88 14.43 20.38
CA MET A 192 -11.13 13.88 21.50
C MET A 192 -12.04 13.55 22.67
N GLU A 193 -13.09 14.34 22.89
CA GLU A 193 -14.08 14.14 23.95
C GLU A 193 -14.90 12.87 23.72
N THR A 194 -15.32 12.63 22.47
CA THR A 194 -16.01 11.39 22.11
C THR A 194 -15.13 10.18 22.36
N MET A 195 -13.86 10.21 21.91
CA MET A 195 -12.94 9.10 22.15
C MET A 195 -12.60 8.92 23.63
N ALA A 196 -12.35 10.00 24.37
CA ALA A 196 -12.12 9.97 25.82
C ALA A 196 -13.28 9.31 26.57
N SER A 197 -14.51 9.66 26.18
CA SER A 197 -15.72 9.06 26.77
C SER A 197 -15.83 7.58 26.42
N LEU A 198 -15.54 7.23 25.16
CA LEU A 198 -15.61 5.87 24.62
C LEU A 198 -14.59 4.91 25.24
N PHE A 199 -13.36 5.39 25.48
CA PHE A 199 -12.27 4.60 26.08
C PHE A 199 -12.18 4.75 27.61
N HIS A 200 -13.06 5.56 28.23
CA HIS A 200 -13.05 5.85 29.67
C HIS A 200 -11.72 6.43 30.20
N TYR A 201 -11.01 7.17 29.36
CA TYR A 201 -9.78 7.89 29.74
C TYR A 201 -9.96 9.40 29.61
N SER A 202 -9.12 10.18 30.29
CA SER A 202 -9.10 11.62 30.05
C SER A 202 -8.55 11.91 28.65
N THR A 203 -9.05 12.98 28.02
CA THR A 203 -8.55 13.50 26.73
C THR A 203 -7.04 13.70 26.76
N HIS A 204 -6.52 14.18 27.89
CA HIS A 204 -5.10 14.41 28.11
C HIS A 204 -4.28 13.11 28.15
N TYR A 205 -4.77 12.07 28.83
CA TYR A 205 -4.10 10.77 28.88
C TYR A 205 -4.04 10.13 27.49
N LEU A 206 -5.15 10.11 26.75
CA LEU A 206 -5.19 9.58 25.39
C LEU A 206 -4.21 10.28 24.46
N SER A 207 -4.20 11.62 24.48
CA SER A 207 -3.30 12.42 23.65
C SER A 207 -1.83 12.13 23.95
N ARG A 208 -1.49 11.97 25.23
CA ARG A 208 -0.12 11.67 25.67
C ARG A 208 0.33 10.28 25.26
N VAL A 209 -0.51 9.26 25.46
CA VAL A 209 -0.20 7.87 25.09
C VAL A 209 -0.07 7.72 23.57
N PHE A 210 -0.99 8.34 22.82
CA PHE A 210 -0.96 8.32 21.37
C PHE A 210 0.29 9.00 20.81
N LYS A 211 0.61 10.21 21.28
CA LYS A 211 1.79 10.97 20.83
C LYS A 211 3.10 10.24 21.14
N ARG A 212 3.18 9.52 22.26
CA ARG A 212 4.37 8.72 22.60
C ARG A 212 4.64 7.63 21.56
N LYS A 213 3.59 7.01 21.00
CA LYS A 213 3.73 5.93 20.02
C LYS A 213 3.89 6.44 18.58
N TYR A 214 3.06 7.39 18.17
CA TYR A 214 2.95 7.82 16.77
C TYR A 214 3.67 9.15 16.47
N GLY A 215 4.29 9.79 17.47
CA GLY A 215 5.00 11.06 17.31
C GLY A 215 4.12 12.30 17.12
N CYS A 216 2.84 12.13 16.75
CA CYS A 216 1.89 13.22 16.49
C CYS A 216 0.65 13.15 17.40
N SER A 217 -0.16 14.21 17.39
CA SER A 217 -1.45 14.20 18.08
C SER A 217 -2.48 13.32 17.34
N PRO A 218 -3.49 12.79 18.06
CA PRO A 218 -4.65 12.11 17.48
C PRO A 218 -5.32 12.84 16.30
N ILE A 219 -5.48 14.17 16.40
CA ILE A 219 -6.16 14.96 15.37
C ILE A 219 -5.26 15.15 14.14
N GLU A 220 -3.95 15.36 14.34
CA GLU A 220 -2.99 15.40 13.24
C GLU A 220 -2.95 14.07 12.48
N TYR A 221 -2.96 12.95 13.22
CA TYR A 221 -3.01 11.61 12.63
C TYR A 221 -4.28 11.40 11.78
N LEU A 222 -5.44 11.83 12.29
CA LEU A 222 -6.69 11.78 11.54
C LEU A 222 -6.63 12.63 10.27
N ILE A 223 -6.10 13.86 10.34
CA ILE A 223 -5.92 14.73 9.18
C ILE A 223 -5.03 14.05 8.13
N GLN A 224 -3.89 13.49 8.53
CA GLN A 224 -2.99 12.77 7.63
C GLN A 224 -3.69 11.57 6.97
N THR A 225 -4.46 10.80 7.74
CA THR A 225 -5.24 9.65 7.25
C THR A 225 -6.24 10.09 6.18
N ARG A 226 -7.01 11.16 6.44
CA ARG A 226 -7.96 11.73 5.48
C ARG A 226 -7.28 12.23 4.21
N MET A 227 -6.13 12.89 4.34
CA MET A 227 -5.39 13.44 3.19
C MET A 227 -4.76 12.34 2.32
N LYS A 228 -4.20 11.29 2.94
CA LYS A 228 -3.71 10.11 2.19
C LYS A 228 -4.85 9.46 1.40
N ARG A 229 -6.03 9.30 2.00
CA ARG A 229 -7.20 8.77 1.29
C ARG A 229 -7.69 9.70 0.18
N ALA A 230 -7.67 11.00 0.40
CA ALA A 230 -8.06 11.98 -0.61
C ALA A 230 -7.11 11.96 -1.81
N GLN A 231 -5.79 11.88 -1.59
CA GLN A 231 -4.79 11.73 -2.66
C GLN A 231 -5.07 10.49 -3.52
N PHE A 232 -5.28 9.34 -2.88
CA PHE A 232 -5.64 8.10 -3.57
C PHE A 232 -6.93 8.24 -4.41
N LEU A 233 -7.99 8.86 -3.86
CA LEU A 233 -9.24 9.03 -4.62
C LEU A 233 -9.08 10.01 -5.79
N LEU A 234 -8.22 11.03 -5.65
CA LEU A 234 -7.91 11.97 -6.73
C LEU A 234 -7.07 11.33 -7.84
N SER A 235 -6.21 10.34 -7.54
CA SER A 235 -5.43 9.61 -8.55
C SER A 235 -6.25 8.53 -9.24
N GLU A 236 -7.00 7.72 -8.48
CA GLU A 236 -7.64 6.50 -8.97
C GLU A 236 -9.05 6.68 -9.53
N THR A 237 -9.70 7.83 -9.31
CA THR A 237 -11.13 8.00 -9.65
C THR A 237 -11.41 9.28 -10.42
N ASP A 238 -12.53 9.29 -11.15
CA ASP A 238 -13.07 10.49 -11.79
C ASP A 238 -14.01 11.30 -10.87
N ALA A 239 -14.16 10.91 -9.61
CA ALA A 239 -15.07 11.57 -8.65
C ALA A 239 -14.76 13.06 -8.49
N SER A 240 -15.78 13.90 -8.33
CA SER A 240 -15.55 15.34 -8.22
C SER A 240 -14.79 15.68 -6.93
N ILE A 241 -14.09 16.82 -6.91
CA ILE A 241 -13.36 17.28 -5.71
C ILE A 241 -14.32 17.43 -4.52
N ARG A 242 -15.58 17.79 -4.79
CA ARG A 242 -16.64 17.85 -3.78
C ARG A 242 -16.91 16.47 -3.17
N ASP A 243 -17.18 15.47 -4.01
CA ASP A 243 -17.52 14.12 -3.56
C ASP A 243 -16.35 13.51 -2.77
N ILE A 244 -15.12 13.77 -3.22
CA ILE A 244 -13.92 13.33 -2.54
C ILE A 244 -13.81 13.99 -1.16
N ALA A 245 -13.94 15.32 -1.08
CA ALA A 245 -13.89 16.05 0.18
C ALA A 245 -14.94 15.54 1.20
N GLU A 246 -16.16 15.32 0.74
CA GLU A 246 -17.24 14.78 1.57
C GLU A 246 -16.93 13.34 2.02
N SER A 247 -16.45 12.48 1.12
CA SER A 247 -16.13 11.08 1.42
C SER A 247 -15.00 10.91 2.44
N VAL A 248 -14.06 11.87 2.52
CA VAL A 248 -12.98 11.87 3.51
C VAL A 248 -13.32 12.65 4.78
N GLY A 249 -14.55 13.17 4.90
CA GLY A 249 -15.07 13.78 6.13
C GLY A 249 -14.91 15.29 6.25
N TYR A 250 -14.82 16.01 5.12
CA TYR A 250 -14.87 17.48 5.08
C TYR A 250 -16.15 17.97 4.40
N LYS A 251 -16.95 18.72 5.15
CA LYS A 251 -18.17 19.36 4.62
C LYS A 251 -17.88 20.61 3.79
N ASP A 252 -16.80 21.32 4.10
CA ASP A 252 -16.37 22.52 3.41
C ASP A 252 -15.24 22.21 2.42
N ILE A 253 -15.56 22.32 1.14
CA ILE A 253 -14.65 22.08 0.01
C ILE A 253 -13.49 23.09 -0.01
N TYR A 254 -13.73 24.34 0.38
CA TYR A 254 -12.72 25.39 0.40
C TYR A 254 -11.74 25.18 1.56
N TYR A 255 -12.24 24.75 2.72
CA TYR A 255 -11.39 24.34 3.82
C TYR A 255 -10.54 23.12 3.44
N PHE A 256 -11.17 22.07 2.88
CA PHE A 256 -10.47 20.89 2.38
C PHE A 256 -9.38 21.26 1.37
N SER A 257 -9.69 22.08 0.37
CA SER A 257 -8.74 22.45 -0.69
C SER A 257 -7.54 23.25 -0.15
N ARG A 258 -7.76 24.16 0.80
CA ARG A 258 -6.67 24.90 1.47
C ARG A 258 -5.79 23.97 2.31
N LEU A 259 -6.41 23.07 3.08
CA LEU A 259 -5.68 22.12 3.92
C LEU A 259 -4.91 21.10 3.07
N PHE A 260 -5.51 20.60 2.00
CA PHE A 260 -4.88 19.70 1.04
C PHE A 260 -3.68 20.37 0.39
N LYS A 261 -3.81 21.61 -0.11
CA LYS A 261 -2.69 22.36 -0.68
C LYS A 261 -1.58 22.59 0.35
N LYS A 262 -1.93 22.93 1.59
CA LYS A 262 -0.94 23.13 2.66
C LYS A 262 -0.12 21.87 2.93
N LEU A 263 -0.75 20.69 2.86
CA LEU A 263 -0.10 19.42 3.22
C LEU A 263 0.55 18.69 2.04
N THR A 264 0.11 18.93 0.81
CA THR A 264 0.57 18.21 -0.40
C THR A 264 1.30 19.10 -1.40
N GLY A 265 1.35 20.43 -1.17
CA GLY A 265 1.94 21.41 -2.08
C GLY A 265 1.05 21.78 -3.28
N ALA A 266 0.13 20.91 -3.71
CA ALA A 266 -0.75 21.13 -4.85
C ALA A 266 -2.24 21.23 -4.45
N THR A 267 -3.05 21.95 -5.23
CA THR A 267 -4.51 21.93 -5.02
C THR A 267 -5.11 20.58 -5.43
N PRO A 268 -6.26 20.16 -4.89
CA PRO A 268 -6.92 18.93 -5.32
C PRO A 268 -7.18 18.87 -6.84
N ALA A 269 -7.48 20.01 -7.47
CA ALA A 269 -7.68 20.10 -8.92
C ALA A 269 -6.38 19.84 -9.70
N GLN A 270 -5.27 20.44 -9.26
CA GLN A 270 -3.95 20.19 -9.84
C GLN A 270 -3.55 18.73 -9.64
N PHE A 271 -3.74 18.19 -8.43
CA PHE A 271 -3.45 16.80 -8.13
C PHE A 271 -4.23 15.82 -9.01
N LYS A 272 -5.50 16.14 -9.34
CA LYS A 272 -6.33 15.33 -10.24
C LYS A 272 -5.96 15.46 -11.72
N MET A 273 -5.42 16.60 -12.15
CA MET A 273 -4.98 16.82 -13.54
C MET A 273 -3.69 16.05 -13.86
N HIS A 274 -2.79 15.93 -12.89
CA HIS A 274 -1.58 15.12 -12.98
C HIS A 274 -1.90 13.65 -12.69
N ARG A 275 -2.80 13.07 -13.49
CA ARG A 275 -3.00 11.62 -13.52
C ARG A 275 -1.79 11.00 -14.19
N PRO A 276 -0.90 10.27 -13.50
CA PRO A 276 -0.08 9.28 -14.18
C PRO A 276 -1.07 8.38 -14.94
N GLY A 277 -0.94 8.33 -16.27
CA GLY A 277 -1.90 7.64 -17.12
C GLY A 277 -2.17 6.26 -16.54
N LEU A 278 -3.45 5.89 -16.40
CA LEU A 278 -3.92 4.63 -15.79
C LEU A 278 -2.94 3.48 -16.09
N LYS A 279 -1.98 3.24 -15.19
CA LYS A 279 -1.26 1.97 -15.12
C LYS A 279 -2.36 1.00 -14.76
N GLY A 280 -2.77 0.23 -15.76
CA GLY A 280 -4.12 -0.32 -15.85
C GLY A 280 -4.64 -0.84 -14.53
N SER A 281 -5.88 -0.48 -14.21
CA SER A 281 -6.76 -1.48 -13.59
C SER A 281 -6.44 -2.80 -14.28
N ILE A 282 -5.99 -3.79 -13.52
CA ILE A 282 -5.84 -5.17 -13.99
C ILE A 282 -7.25 -5.58 -14.43
N ARG A 283 -7.58 -5.29 -15.68
CA ARG A 283 -8.68 -5.89 -16.40
C ARG A 283 -8.08 -7.15 -16.99
N THR A 284 -7.89 -8.17 -16.16
CA THR A 284 -7.89 -9.54 -16.68
C THR A 284 -9.29 -9.79 -17.22
N ASN A 285 -9.38 -9.76 -18.55
CA ASN A 285 -10.55 -9.94 -19.39
C ASN A 285 -11.56 -8.77 -19.47
N ILE A 286 -11.76 -8.30 -20.71
CA ILE A 286 -12.87 -7.41 -21.11
C ILE A 286 -14.20 -8.18 -21.15
N MET A 287 -14.16 -9.52 -21.04
CA MET A 287 -15.31 -10.38 -20.78
C MET A 287 -15.19 -10.99 -19.38
N PRO A 288 -16.16 -10.81 -18.47
CA PRO A 288 -16.21 -11.63 -17.27
C PRO A 288 -16.51 -13.07 -17.70
N GLU A 289 -15.47 -13.86 -17.98
CA GLU A 289 -15.62 -15.31 -18.05
C GLU A 289 -16.15 -15.75 -16.68
N SER A 290 -17.28 -16.45 -16.68
CA SER A 290 -17.88 -16.91 -15.44
C SER A 290 -16.99 -18.01 -14.86
N PHE A 291 -16.25 -17.72 -13.79
CA PHE A 291 -15.55 -18.74 -13.00
C PHE A 291 -16.52 -19.73 -12.32
N ILE A 292 -17.83 -19.46 -12.39
CA ILE A 292 -18.89 -20.22 -11.72
C ILE A 292 -19.69 -21.08 -12.73
N ALA A 293 -19.59 -20.80 -14.04
CA ALA A 293 -20.31 -21.55 -15.08
C ALA A 293 -19.38 -21.83 -16.27
N PRO A 294 -19.35 -23.08 -16.81
CA PRO A 294 -18.56 -23.37 -18.00
C PRO A 294 -19.03 -22.50 -19.18
N GLN A 295 -18.10 -22.10 -20.05
CA GLN A 295 -18.46 -21.49 -21.33
C GLN A 295 -19.45 -22.42 -22.03
N ALA A 296 -20.61 -21.88 -22.40
CA ALA A 296 -21.58 -22.63 -23.20
C ALA A 296 -20.86 -23.08 -24.48
N GLY A 297 -20.62 -24.38 -24.61
CA GLY A 297 -19.95 -24.96 -25.77
C GLY A 297 -20.63 -24.49 -27.05
N GLU A 298 -19.83 -24.21 -28.08
CA GLU A 298 -20.28 -23.77 -29.40
C GLU A 298 -21.52 -24.58 -29.81
N GLY A 299 -22.68 -23.93 -29.79
CA GLY A 299 -23.92 -24.54 -30.21
C GLY A 299 -23.78 -24.94 -31.67
N TYR A 300 -23.84 -26.24 -31.95
CA TYR A 300 -23.94 -26.78 -33.31
C TYR A 300 -25.11 -26.10 -34.03
N ILE A 301 -24.81 -25.24 -35.01
CA ILE A 301 -25.80 -24.75 -35.95
C ILE A 301 -26.11 -25.91 -36.91
N VAL A 302 -27.03 -26.78 -36.51
CA VAL A 302 -27.70 -27.69 -37.45
C VAL A 302 -28.94 -26.97 -37.97
N ASN A 303 -28.95 -26.81 -39.29
CA ASN A 303 -30.01 -26.28 -40.13
C ASN A 303 -30.25 -24.77 -40.14
N LYS A 304 -29.85 -24.20 -41.28
CA LYS A 304 -30.52 -23.10 -41.97
C LYS A 304 -32.03 -23.32 -41.92
N ASP A 305 -32.72 -22.53 -41.11
CA ASP A 305 -34.10 -22.06 -41.30
C ASP A 305 -34.67 -21.65 -39.93
N ASN A 306 -34.33 -20.43 -39.51
CA ASN A 306 -35.16 -19.54 -38.70
C ASN A 306 -34.43 -18.20 -38.57
N HIS A 307 -34.46 -17.43 -39.66
CA HIS A 307 -34.36 -15.98 -39.58
C HIS A 307 -35.62 -15.49 -38.87
N TYR A 308 -35.55 -15.18 -37.57
CA TYR A 308 -36.22 -14.07 -36.88
C TYR A 308 -35.77 -14.11 -35.41
N GLN A 309 -35.31 -12.96 -34.90
CA GLN A 309 -34.86 -12.67 -33.52
C GLN A 309 -33.39 -12.94 -33.16
N GLN A 310 -32.48 -12.19 -33.81
CA GLN A 310 -31.34 -11.57 -33.12
C GLN A 310 -31.15 -10.13 -33.64
N GLU A 311 -32.08 -9.25 -33.29
CA GLU A 311 -31.82 -7.80 -33.21
C GLU A 311 -31.94 -7.38 -31.74
N ALA A 312 -31.02 -7.86 -30.93
CA ALA A 312 -30.58 -7.17 -29.75
C ALA A 312 -29.10 -7.53 -29.62
N TRP A 313 -28.22 -6.53 -29.77
CA TRP A 313 -26.78 -6.55 -29.52
C TRP A 313 -25.79 -6.47 -30.68
N ARG A 314 -26.19 -6.21 -31.94
CA ARG A 314 -25.29 -5.58 -32.92
C ARG A 314 -26.02 -4.70 -33.95
N VAL A 315 -26.24 -3.44 -33.60
CA VAL A 315 -26.07 -2.35 -34.56
C VAL A 315 -25.10 -1.36 -33.93
N ASN A 316 -23.91 -1.27 -34.53
CA ASN A 316 -23.06 -0.10 -34.40
C ASN A 316 -23.87 1.10 -34.92
N GLU A 317 -24.35 1.97 -34.04
CA GLU A 317 -24.39 3.39 -34.37
C GLU A 317 -23.08 4.01 -33.90
N MET A 318 -22.08 3.94 -34.79
CA MET A 318 -21.09 5.00 -34.87
C MET A 318 -21.84 6.31 -35.12
N ASN A 319 -21.99 7.14 -34.10
CA ASN A 319 -22.18 8.56 -34.33
C ASN A 319 -20.81 9.20 -34.62
N ILE A 320 -20.22 8.86 -35.76
CA ILE A 320 -19.25 9.75 -36.39
C ILE A 320 -20.09 10.71 -37.23
N SER A 321 -20.57 11.77 -36.58
CA SER A 321 -21.03 12.92 -37.34
C SER A 321 -19.80 13.52 -38.05
N PHE A 322 -19.62 13.15 -39.31
CA PHE A 322 -18.71 13.84 -40.21
C PHE A 322 -19.27 15.24 -40.43
N LYS A 323 -18.89 16.19 -39.57
CA LYS A 323 -19.33 17.58 -39.71
C LYS A 323 -18.65 18.17 -40.96
N PRO A 324 -19.40 18.63 -41.97
CA PRO A 324 -18.82 19.20 -43.19
C PRO A 324 -18.09 20.53 -42.95
N THR A 325 -18.14 21.06 -41.73
CA THR A 325 -17.48 22.31 -41.33
C THR A 325 -15.96 22.25 -41.34
N PHE A 326 -15.34 21.08 -41.11
CA PHE A 326 -13.87 20.98 -41.11
C PHE A 326 -13.29 21.02 -42.54
N ALA A 327 -13.96 20.40 -43.51
CA ALA A 327 -13.56 20.44 -44.92
C ALA A 327 -13.76 21.84 -45.54
N VAL A 328 -14.83 22.54 -45.16
CA VAL A 328 -15.08 23.93 -45.59
C VAL A 328 -14.11 24.91 -44.93
N ALA A 329 -13.75 24.71 -43.65
CA ALA A 329 -12.73 25.51 -42.97
C ALA A 329 -11.31 25.26 -43.52
N LEU A 330 -11.00 24.03 -43.90
CA LEU A 330 -9.73 23.68 -44.56
C LEU A 330 -9.65 24.25 -45.99
N LEU A 331 -10.77 24.29 -46.72
CA LEU A 331 -10.85 24.92 -48.04
C LEU A 331 -10.82 26.45 -47.98
N PHE A 332 -11.35 27.08 -46.92
CA PHE A 332 -11.23 28.51 -46.66
C PHE A 332 -9.83 28.91 -46.18
N SER A 333 -9.14 28.06 -45.40
CA SER A 333 -7.76 28.34 -44.97
C SER A 333 -6.75 28.14 -46.10
N LEU A 334 -6.97 27.17 -47.00
CA LEU A 334 -6.13 26.96 -48.18
C LEU A 334 -6.28 28.10 -49.21
N SER A 335 -7.46 28.69 -49.36
CA SER A 335 -7.67 29.85 -50.25
C SER A 335 -7.10 31.15 -49.68
N LEU A 336 -7.07 31.32 -48.36
CA LEU A 336 -6.38 32.42 -47.67
C LEU A 336 -4.84 32.31 -47.78
N LEU A 337 -4.28 31.10 -47.75
CA LEU A 337 -2.85 30.86 -47.94
C LEU A 337 -2.38 31.13 -49.37
N LEU A 338 -3.23 30.88 -50.37
CA LEU A 338 -2.94 31.17 -51.78
C LEU A 338 -3.08 32.66 -52.14
N ALA A 339 -3.79 33.46 -51.34
CA ALA A 339 -3.91 34.90 -51.52
C ALA A 339 -2.79 35.71 -50.83
N ALA A 340 -1.97 35.08 -49.97
CA ALA A 340 -0.94 35.76 -49.18
C ALA A 340 0.47 35.74 -49.82
N CYS A 341 0.65 35.10 -50.97
CA CYS A 341 1.87 35.20 -51.77
C CYS A 341 1.67 36.18 -52.94
N GLY A 342 1.51 37.46 -52.61
CA GLY A 342 1.47 38.54 -53.59
C GLY A 342 1.74 39.88 -52.94
N GLY A 343 3.00 40.32 -52.96
CA GLY A 343 3.36 41.71 -52.60
C GLY A 343 4.72 41.84 -51.94
N ALA A 344 5.75 42.00 -52.77
CA ALA A 344 7.04 42.55 -52.36
C ALA A 344 6.91 44.04 -52.02
N GLY A 345 7.66 44.52 -51.02
CA GLY A 345 7.74 45.94 -50.68
C GLY A 345 8.69 46.23 -49.52
N THR A 346 9.94 46.52 -49.87
CA THR A 346 11.00 47.15 -49.07
C THR A 346 10.62 48.53 -48.54
N GLU A 347 10.99 48.87 -47.30
CA GLU A 347 11.94 49.97 -46.93
C GLU A 347 11.89 50.41 -45.43
N THR A 348 13.09 50.47 -44.86
CA THR A 348 13.74 51.41 -43.90
C THR A 348 13.00 52.33 -42.89
N LYS A 349 13.57 52.28 -41.64
CA LYS A 349 13.99 53.34 -40.67
C LYS A 349 13.00 54.36 -40.07
N GLU A 350 12.96 54.41 -38.73
CA GLU A 350 13.35 55.51 -37.79
C GLU A 350 12.68 55.28 -36.41
N ALA A 351 13.43 55.05 -35.32
CA ALA A 351 13.97 56.02 -34.37
C ALA A 351 12.92 56.77 -33.51
N ALA A 352 12.86 56.44 -32.20
CA ALA A 352 12.55 57.42 -31.15
C ALA A 352 13.07 56.94 -29.79
N GLN A 353 13.75 57.87 -29.12
CA GLN A 353 14.46 57.76 -27.85
C GLN A 353 13.54 57.52 -26.65
N GLY A 354 14.06 56.81 -25.66
CA GLY A 354 13.57 56.78 -24.29
C GLY A 354 14.71 56.45 -23.35
N ASN A 355 15.41 57.49 -22.90
CA ASN A 355 16.56 57.46 -22.01
C ASN A 355 16.14 57.01 -20.60
N ASN A 356 16.83 56.04 -20.01
CA ASN A 356 17.12 56.01 -18.57
C ASN A 356 18.14 54.90 -18.25
N GLN A 357 19.36 55.32 -17.96
CA GLN A 357 20.35 54.56 -17.20
C GLN A 357 20.00 54.66 -15.69
N PRO A 358 20.37 53.67 -14.86
CA PRO A 358 21.73 53.70 -14.33
C PRO A 358 22.44 52.35 -14.17
N LYS A 359 23.76 52.41 -14.39
CA LYS A 359 24.85 51.72 -13.69
C LYS A 359 24.81 50.19 -13.58
N ASN A 360 25.54 49.54 -14.49
CA ASN A 360 26.17 48.25 -14.23
C ASN A 360 27.37 48.45 -13.31
N GLU A 361 27.29 47.90 -12.09
CA GLU A 361 28.46 47.36 -11.41
C GLU A 361 28.69 45.96 -11.94
N THR A 362 29.81 45.76 -12.63
CA THR A 362 30.28 44.46 -13.09
C THR A 362 30.71 43.63 -11.88
N VAL A 363 29.80 42.80 -11.36
CA VAL A 363 30.21 41.61 -10.61
C VAL A 363 30.59 40.56 -11.66
N THR A 364 31.86 40.20 -11.69
CA THR A 364 32.40 39.12 -12.51
C THR A 364 31.86 37.80 -11.98
N ASP A 365 30.74 37.35 -12.54
CA ASP A 365 30.23 36.01 -12.30
C ASP A 365 31.11 35.03 -13.09
N VAL A 366 31.89 34.23 -12.36
CA VAL A 366 32.71 33.16 -12.95
C VAL A 366 31.73 32.12 -13.48
N LYS A 367 31.40 32.19 -14.78
CA LYS A 367 30.63 31.15 -15.45
C LYS A 367 31.33 29.80 -15.20
N ALA A 368 30.70 28.96 -14.39
CA ALA A 368 31.10 27.57 -14.24
C ALA A 368 31.13 26.92 -15.63
N GLU A 369 32.23 26.26 -15.98
CA GLU A 369 32.30 25.49 -17.21
C GLU A 369 31.23 24.39 -17.17
N THR A 370 30.45 24.26 -18.23
CA THR A 370 29.38 23.26 -18.36
C THR A 370 29.70 22.28 -19.49
N ARG A 371 29.10 21.08 -19.43
CA ARG A 371 29.16 20.07 -20.49
C ARG A 371 27.76 19.50 -20.73
N THR A 372 27.48 19.12 -21.98
CA THR A 372 26.25 18.41 -22.32
C THR A 372 26.36 16.94 -21.93
N TYR A 373 25.33 16.42 -21.25
CA TYR A 373 25.22 15.03 -20.83
C TYR A 373 23.87 14.45 -21.30
N LYS A 374 23.89 13.22 -21.80
CA LYS A 374 22.67 12.50 -22.15
C LYS A 374 22.29 11.58 -20.99
N ASP A 375 21.16 11.85 -20.35
CA ASP A 375 20.68 11.06 -19.22
C ASP A 375 19.98 9.75 -19.64
N ASP A 376 19.61 8.92 -18.67
CA ASP A 376 19.02 7.59 -18.94
C ASP A 376 17.57 7.65 -19.46
N LEU A 377 16.92 8.81 -19.37
CA LEU A 377 15.66 9.11 -20.08
C LEU A 377 15.89 9.58 -21.53
N GLY A 378 17.15 9.69 -21.95
CA GLY A 378 17.54 10.12 -23.29
C GLY A 378 17.55 11.64 -23.48
N ARG A 379 17.41 12.43 -22.40
CA ARG A 379 17.37 13.90 -22.43
C ARG A 379 18.78 14.46 -22.50
N GLN A 380 18.97 15.55 -23.22
CA GLN A 380 20.22 16.30 -23.25
C GLN A 380 20.17 17.38 -22.17
N VAL A 381 21.04 17.27 -21.17
CA VAL A 381 21.09 18.15 -20.00
C VAL A 381 22.46 18.84 -19.97
N GLU A 382 22.49 20.15 -19.79
CA GLU A 382 23.74 20.87 -19.52
C GLU A 382 24.04 20.80 -18.03
N ILE A 383 25.11 20.08 -17.66
CA ILE A 383 25.56 19.91 -16.28
C ILE A 383 26.89 20.64 -16.05
N PRO A 384 27.23 21.02 -14.81
CA PRO A 384 28.56 21.54 -14.50
C PRO A 384 29.65 20.53 -14.91
N ALA A 385 30.77 21.01 -15.44
CA ALA A 385 31.91 20.16 -15.76
C ALA A 385 32.47 19.48 -14.50
N GLN A 386 32.39 20.15 -13.36
CA GLN A 386 32.79 19.63 -12.04
C GLN A 386 31.74 20.00 -10.98
N PRO A 387 30.67 19.20 -10.81
CA PRO A 387 29.66 19.46 -9.80
C PRO A 387 30.23 19.34 -8.38
N LYS A 388 29.85 20.25 -7.48
CA LYS A 388 30.35 20.32 -6.09
C LYS A 388 29.23 20.30 -5.06
N LYS A 389 28.03 20.79 -5.41
CA LYS A 389 26.87 20.96 -4.54
C LYS A 389 25.74 20.04 -5.01
N ALA A 390 25.98 18.73 -4.93
CA ALA A 390 25.00 17.74 -5.39
C ALA A 390 23.93 17.46 -4.33
N VAL A 391 22.67 17.56 -4.72
CA VAL A 391 21.54 16.93 -4.01
C VAL A 391 21.20 15.62 -4.70
N ILE A 392 21.15 14.53 -3.95
CA ILE A 392 20.92 13.19 -4.52
C ILE A 392 19.78 12.50 -3.80
N ILE A 393 18.80 12.06 -4.60
CA ILE A 393 17.65 11.30 -4.14
C ILE A 393 17.91 9.82 -4.43
N THR A 394 17.73 8.95 -3.45
CA THR A 394 17.92 7.49 -3.50
C THR A 394 19.38 7.03 -3.65
N TYR A 395 20.19 7.69 -4.48
CA TYR A 395 21.57 7.27 -4.78
C TYR A 395 22.64 7.89 -3.87
N GLY A 396 22.31 8.50 -2.73
CA GLY A 396 23.27 9.30 -1.96
C GLY A 396 24.52 8.52 -1.51
N GLY A 397 24.39 7.22 -1.22
CA GLY A 397 25.53 6.36 -0.87
C GLY A 397 26.55 6.15 -2.01
N TYR A 398 26.18 6.40 -3.28
CA TYR A 398 27.08 6.27 -4.43
C TYR A 398 28.13 7.38 -4.52
N LEU A 399 28.00 8.47 -3.77
CA LEU A 399 29.05 9.49 -3.70
C LEU A 399 30.19 9.15 -2.74
N LEU A 400 29.93 8.28 -1.76
CA LEU A 400 30.91 7.95 -0.74
C LEU A 400 32.18 7.29 -1.32
N PRO A 401 32.10 6.30 -2.23
CA PRO A 401 33.28 5.75 -2.90
C PRO A 401 34.05 6.77 -3.75
N LEU A 402 33.37 7.81 -4.22
CA LEU A 402 33.95 8.89 -5.03
C LEU A 402 34.64 9.96 -4.17
N GLY A 403 34.60 9.82 -2.83
CA GLY A 403 35.15 10.79 -1.89
C GLY A 403 34.35 12.10 -1.84
N ILE A 404 33.08 12.08 -2.25
CA ILE A 404 32.20 13.24 -2.25
C ILE A 404 31.16 13.09 -1.14
N LYS A 405 31.00 14.13 -0.32
CA LYS A 405 29.83 14.27 0.56
C LYS A 405 28.73 15.02 -0.20
N PRO A 406 27.51 14.48 -0.35
CA PRO A 406 26.40 15.23 -0.93
C PRO A 406 26.06 16.45 -0.07
N LEU A 407 25.49 17.46 -0.71
CA LEU A 407 24.92 18.61 -0.03
C LEU A 407 23.60 18.26 0.67
N GLY A 408 22.79 17.38 0.05
CA GLY A 408 21.58 16.86 0.65
C GLY A 408 21.17 15.50 0.09
N VAL A 409 20.56 14.68 0.95
CA VAL A 409 20.05 13.33 0.62
C VAL A 409 18.70 13.08 1.29
N ASP A 410 17.91 12.15 0.75
CA ASP A 410 16.68 11.74 1.40
C ASP A 410 16.95 11.10 2.77
N GLN A 411 15.95 11.18 3.65
CA GLN A 411 16.07 10.74 5.04
C GLN A 411 16.47 9.27 5.16
N ALA A 412 15.94 8.42 4.27
CA ALA A 412 16.23 6.99 4.31
C ALA A 412 17.71 6.72 4.03
N VAL A 413 18.30 7.35 3.00
CA VAL A 413 19.74 7.24 2.75
C VAL A 413 20.54 7.74 3.96
N ARG A 414 20.15 8.88 4.55
CA ARG A 414 20.89 9.43 5.70
C ARG A 414 20.89 8.49 6.90
N ASP A 415 19.77 7.83 7.16
CA ASP A 415 19.64 6.89 8.29
C ASP A 415 20.48 5.63 8.12
N HIS A 416 20.78 5.22 6.87
CA HIS A 416 21.63 4.07 6.56
C HIS A 416 23.14 4.37 6.59
N TYR A 417 23.53 5.64 6.62
CA TYR A 417 24.92 6.09 6.72
C TYR A 417 25.07 7.12 7.86
N PRO A 418 24.79 6.73 9.11
CA PRO A 418 24.67 7.68 10.23
C PRO A 418 25.99 8.42 10.52
N ASP A 419 27.14 7.78 10.28
CA ASP A 419 28.45 8.37 10.52
C ASP A 419 28.94 9.19 9.32
N GLU A 420 28.82 8.64 8.11
CA GLU A 420 29.29 9.29 6.88
C GLU A 420 28.44 10.50 6.48
N MET A 421 27.13 10.46 6.79
CA MET A 421 26.15 11.49 6.42
C MET A 421 25.66 12.34 7.61
N ALA A 422 26.34 12.30 8.76
CA ALA A 422 25.97 13.06 9.96
C ALA A 422 25.84 14.59 9.70
N GLU A 423 26.67 15.12 8.81
CA GLU A 423 26.73 16.55 8.46
C GLU A 423 25.96 16.88 7.16
N VAL A 424 25.28 15.90 6.56
CA VAL A 424 24.55 16.08 5.31
C VAL A 424 23.10 16.46 5.60
N GLU A 425 22.58 17.46 4.89
CA GLU A 425 21.21 17.92 5.06
C GLU A 425 20.21 16.87 4.57
N SER A 426 19.15 16.66 5.37
CA SER A 426 18.05 15.80 4.92
C SER A 426 17.06 16.63 4.13
N ILE A 427 16.74 16.15 2.93
CA ILE A 427 15.69 16.74 2.11
C ILE A 427 14.31 16.17 2.46
N GLY A 428 14.19 15.24 3.42
CA GLY A 428 12.94 14.58 3.79
C GLY A 428 12.77 13.19 3.16
N GLU A 429 11.56 12.63 3.24
CA GLU A 429 11.25 11.29 2.72
C GLU A 429 10.94 11.29 1.21
N GLY A 430 11.26 10.19 0.53
CA GLY A 430 10.92 9.96 -0.88
C GLY A 430 11.61 10.95 -1.82
N VAL A 431 10.84 11.77 -2.54
CA VAL A 431 11.37 12.83 -3.41
C VAL A 431 11.84 14.07 -2.62
N GLY A 432 11.60 14.11 -1.30
CA GLY A 432 12.00 15.23 -0.46
C GLY A 432 11.16 16.51 -0.67
N ASN A 433 11.53 17.55 0.06
CA ASN A 433 10.87 18.84 0.10
C ASN A 433 11.56 19.81 -0.89
N VAL A 434 10.80 20.27 -1.88
CA VAL A 434 11.30 21.12 -2.97
C VAL A 434 11.85 22.45 -2.45
N GLU A 435 11.21 23.05 -1.45
CA GLU A 435 11.68 24.30 -0.85
C GLU A 435 13.00 24.11 -0.08
N ALA A 436 13.14 22.99 0.62
CA ALA A 436 14.38 22.63 1.32
C ALA A 436 15.52 22.41 0.33
N ILE A 437 15.27 21.67 -0.77
CA ILE A 437 16.25 21.45 -1.84
C ILE A 437 16.67 22.77 -2.48
N SER A 438 15.71 23.66 -2.76
CA SER A 438 15.99 24.99 -3.33
C SER A 438 16.85 25.84 -2.40
N ALA A 439 16.59 25.80 -1.08
CA ALA A 439 17.35 26.54 -0.08
C ALA A 439 18.81 26.10 0.06
N LEU A 440 19.14 24.88 -0.39
CA LEU A 440 20.53 24.39 -0.42
C LEU A 440 21.34 25.00 -1.57
N GLU A 441 20.69 25.59 -2.58
CA GLU A 441 21.35 26.10 -3.79
C GLU A 441 22.26 25.05 -4.48
N PRO A 442 21.71 23.87 -4.86
CA PRO A 442 22.50 22.83 -5.51
C PRO A 442 22.98 23.25 -6.90
N ASP A 443 24.12 22.73 -7.33
CA ASP A 443 24.61 22.88 -8.71
C ASP A 443 24.25 21.68 -9.60
N ILE A 444 23.79 20.58 -9.00
CA ILE A 444 23.25 19.42 -9.69
C ILE A 444 22.26 18.66 -8.78
N ILE A 445 21.24 18.08 -9.39
CA ILE A 445 20.29 17.17 -8.74
C ILE A 445 20.30 15.82 -9.48
N ILE A 446 20.42 14.72 -8.75
CA ILE A 446 20.44 13.36 -9.32
C ILE A 446 19.34 12.53 -8.67
N LEU A 447 18.52 11.87 -9.49
CA LEU A 447 17.44 11.00 -9.03
C LEU A 447 17.16 9.84 -10.00
N PRO A 448 16.52 8.75 -9.54
CA PRO A 448 16.07 7.63 -10.36
C PRO A 448 15.27 8.01 -11.60
N ASP A 449 15.22 7.14 -12.62
CA ASP A 449 14.50 7.31 -13.89
C ASP A 449 13.01 6.89 -13.86
N TYR A 450 12.54 6.31 -12.75
CA TYR A 450 11.15 5.83 -12.62
C TYR A 450 10.14 6.90 -12.18
N PHE A 451 10.59 8.12 -11.90
CA PHE A 451 9.68 9.20 -11.49
C PHE A 451 8.92 9.75 -12.69
N ASP A 452 7.78 10.40 -12.42
CA ASP A 452 7.02 11.06 -13.48
C ASP A 452 7.78 12.27 -14.02
N THR A 453 7.55 12.62 -15.30
CA THR A 453 8.23 13.74 -15.99
C THR A 453 8.10 15.08 -15.25
N GLU A 454 7.02 15.26 -14.49
CA GLU A 454 6.75 16.46 -13.69
C GLU A 454 7.71 16.63 -12.50
N VAL A 455 8.21 15.53 -11.95
CA VAL A 455 9.18 15.53 -10.85
C VAL A 455 10.49 16.14 -11.35
N TYR A 456 11.01 15.67 -12.48
CA TYR A 456 12.20 16.27 -13.10
C TYR A 456 11.98 17.73 -13.47
N ALA A 457 10.85 18.06 -14.10
CA ALA A 457 10.52 19.44 -14.45
C ALA A 457 10.42 20.39 -13.24
N THR A 458 10.19 19.84 -12.04
CA THR A 458 10.20 20.61 -10.79
C THR A 458 11.63 20.89 -10.34
N TYR A 459 12.52 19.89 -10.36
CA TYR A 459 13.92 20.06 -9.97
C TYR A 459 14.76 20.83 -10.99
N GLU A 460 14.42 20.75 -12.29
CA GLU A 460 15.05 21.53 -13.35
C GLU A 460 14.90 23.04 -13.17
N LYS A 461 13.90 23.49 -12.40
CA LYS A 461 13.73 24.90 -12.02
C LYS A 461 14.70 25.35 -10.92
N ILE A 462 15.35 24.40 -10.25
CA ILE A 462 16.30 24.63 -9.15
C ILE A 462 17.73 24.49 -9.67
N ALA A 463 18.06 23.36 -10.30
CA ALA A 463 19.40 23.06 -10.80
C ALA A 463 19.37 22.04 -11.95
N PRO A 464 20.46 21.90 -12.74
CA PRO A 464 20.61 20.80 -13.70
C PRO A 464 20.25 19.45 -13.05
N THR A 465 19.28 18.75 -13.63
CA THR A 465 18.69 17.54 -13.05
C THR A 465 18.91 16.35 -13.97
N VAL A 466 19.56 15.30 -13.46
CA VAL A 466 19.95 14.12 -14.23
C VAL A 466 19.18 12.89 -13.74
N ALA A 467 18.53 12.18 -14.67
CA ALA A 467 17.90 10.90 -14.40
C ALA A 467 18.92 9.76 -14.53
N VAL A 468 18.96 8.86 -13.55
CA VAL A 468 19.84 7.69 -13.53
C VAL A 468 19.01 6.41 -13.40
N ALA A 469 19.28 5.43 -14.26
CA ALA A 469 18.52 4.19 -14.40
C ALA A 469 18.40 3.40 -13.10
N TRP A 470 17.16 3.05 -12.73
CA TRP A 470 16.83 2.22 -11.58
C TRP A 470 16.34 0.84 -12.04
N GLY A 471 17.23 -0.14 -12.00
CA GLY A 471 16.99 -1.50 -12.50
C GLY A 471 16.21 -2.45 -11.57
N GLY A 472 15.62 -1.96 -10.47
CA GLY A 472 14.93 -2.80 -9.46
C GLY A 472 15.90 -3.57 -8.54
N ASP A 473 16.88 -4.25 -9.12
CA ASP A 473 18.13 -4.67 -8.47
C ASP A 473 19.24 -3.71 -8.94
N PRO A 474 19.76 -2.82 -8.09
CA PRO A 474 20.73 -1.83 -8.51
C PRO A 474 21.99 -2.51 -9.04
N ASP A 475 22.37 -2.18 -10.27
CA ASP A 475 23.63 -2.58 -10.87
C ASP A 475 24.73 -1.66 -10.34
N VAL A 476 25.21 -1.97 -9.13
CA VAL A 476 26.12 -1.12 -8.35
C VAL A 476 27.32 -0.66 -9.19
N ILE A 477 27.84 -1.55 -10.02
CA ILE A 477 28.98 -1.27 -10.91
C ILE A 477 28.61 -0.21 -11.96
N ASN A 478 27.54 -0.44 -12.71
CA ASN A 478 27.15 0.48 -13.79
C ASN A 478 26.61 1.81 -13.23
N THR A 479 25.81 1.76 -12.16
CA THR A 479 25.30 2.96 -11.49
C THR A 479 26.43 3.80 -10.91
N LEU A 480 27.44 3.20 -10.26
CA LEU A 480 28.61 3.94 -9.76
C LEU A 480 29.44 4.53 -10.91
N ARG A 481 29.59 3.81 -12.02
CA ARG A 481 30.26 4.34 -13.22
C ARG A 481 29.51 5.54 -13.81
N THR A 482 28.18 5.47 -13.89
CA THR A 482 27.32 6.57 -14.35
C THR A 482 27.44 7.79 -13.43
N ILE A 483 27.33 7.60 -12.11
CA ILE A 483 27.46 8.69 -11.13
C ILE A 483 28.88 9.25 -11.12
N GLY A 484 29.90 8.41 -11.27
CA GLY A 484 31.30 8.80 -11.45
C GLY A 484 31.53 9.62 -12.70
N ASP A 485 30.85 9.34 -13.81
CA ASP A 485 30.84 10.23 -14.98
C ASP A 485 30.24 11.58 -14.60
N ILE A 486 28.99 11.58 -14.13
CA ILE A 486 28.22 12.81 -13.83
C ILE A 486 29.03 13.76 -12.93
N MET A 487 29.67 13.21 -11.89
CA MET A 487 30.40 13.97 -10.87
C MET A 487 31.87 14.28 -11.21
N ASP A 488 32.35 13.95 -12.42
CA ASP A 488 33.77 14.06 -12.82
C ASP A 488 34.72 13.31 -11.86
N ARG A 489 34.35 12.08 -11.51
CA ARG A 489 35.08 11.15 -10.63
C ARG A 489 35.18 9.74 -11.23
N LYS A 490 35.43 9.67 -12.55
CA LYS A 490 35.54 8.40 -13.28
C LYS A 490 36.69 7.53 -12.75
N GLN A 491 37.82 8.15 -12.39
CA GLN A 491 38.99 7.40 -11.93
C GLN A 491 38.73 6.73 -10.57
N GLU A 492 38.10 7.45 -9.65
CA GLU A 492 37.71 6.97 -8.33
C GLU A 492 36.64 5.87 -8.44
N ALA A 493 35.66 6.06 -9.34
CA ALA A 493 34.65 5.05 -9.65
C ALA A 493 35.29 3.75 -10.16
N GLU A 494 36.14 3.81 -11.18
CA GLU A 494 36.79 2.61 -11.73
C GLU A 494 37.77 1.97 -10.73
N ALA A 495 38.44 2.76 -9.89
CA ALA A 495 39.31 2.23 -8.83
C ALA A 495 38.52 1.42 -7.80
N TRP A 496 37.35 1.92 -7.36
CA TRP A 496 36.48 1.18 -6.46
C TRP A 496 35.88 -0.05 -7.16
N ILE A 497 35.42 0.09 -8.40
CA ILE A 497 34.85 -1.01 -9.19
C ILE A 497 35.88 -2.14 -9.36
N ALA A 498 37.13 -1.82 -9.70
CA ALA A 498 38.18 -2.83 -9.85
C ALA A 498 38.41 -3.62 -8.56
N LYS A 499 38.42 -2.95 -7.39
CA LYS A 499 38.53 -3.60 -6.08
C LYS A 499 37.32 -4.49 -5.79
N PHE A 500 36.11 -4.02 -6.13
CA PHE A 500 34.89 -4.77 -5.94
C PHE A 500 34.82 -5.99 -6.85
N GLU A 501 35.20 -5.86 -8.12
CA GLU A 501 35.29 -6.98 -9.07
C GLU A 501 36.35 -8.01 -8.65
N GLU A 502 37.50 -7.56 -8.11
CA GLU A 502 38.50 -8.46 -7.51
C GLU A 502 37.93 -9.21 -6.31
N LYS A 503 37.10 -8.56 -5.49
CA LYS A 503 36.37 -9.22 -4.40
C LYS A 503 35.40 -10.27 -4.97
N LEU A 504 34.57 -9.91 -5.96
CA LEU A 504 33.67 -10.85 -6.63
C LEU A 504 34.42 -12.03 -7.26
N GLN A 505 35.61 -11.81 -7.82
CA GLN A 505 36.42 -12.89 -8.36
C GLN A 505 36.98 -13.79 -7.26
N ARG A 506 37.50 -13.23 -6.17
CA ARG A 506 37.92 -14.02 -5.01
C ARG A 506 36.78 -14.87 -4.46
N ILE A 507 35.57 -14.33 -4.46
CA ILE A 507 34.36 -15.04 -4.10
C ILE A 507 34.17 -16.22 -5.06
N ARG A 508 34.12 -15.99 -6.38
CA ARG A 508 34.06 -17.07 -7.41
C ARG A 508 35.09 -18.18 -7.18
N ASP A 509 36.32 -17.81 -6.82
CA ASP A 509 37.42 -18.76 -6.64
C ASP A 509 37.36 -19.51 -5.29
N GLN A 510 36.76 -18.93 -4.25
CA GLN A 510 36.64 -19.49 -2.90
C GLN A 510 35.32 -20.24 -2.65
N ILE A 511 34.38 -20.16 -3.58
CA ILE A 511 33.11 -20.89 -3.56
C ILE A 511 33.39 -22.38 -3.77
N ASP A 512 33.69 -23.10 -2.68
CA ASP A 512 33.55 -24.57 -2.58
C ASP A 512 32.12 -24.90 -2.11
N ILE A 513 31.15 -24.28 -2.79
CA ILE A 513 29.73 -24.38 -2.49
C ILE A 513 29.17 -25.39 -3.49
N HIS A 514 28.80 -26.58 -3.02
CA HIS A 514 28.31 -27.66 -3.89
C HIS A 514 26.90 -27.34 -4.41
N ILE A 515 26.82 -26.60 -5.52
CA ILE A 515 25.55 -26.35 -6.21
C ILE A 515 25.29 -27.55 -7.13
N ASP A 516 24.17 -28.22 -6.92
CA ASP A 516 23.75 -29.32 -7.80
C ASP A 516 23.69 -28.82 -9.25
N PRO A 517 24.30 -29.54 -10.22
CA PRO A 517 24.24 -29.14 -11.62
C PRO A 517 22.79 -28.95 -12.09
N GLY A 518 22.46 -27.73 -12.52
CA GLY A 518 21.10 -27.38 -12.97
C GLY A 518 20.16 -26.93 -11.86
N ALA A 519 20.63 -26.71 -10.63
CA ALA A 519 19.85 -26.14 -9.55
C ALA A 519 19.20 -24.82 -9.97
N THR A 520 17.93 -24.68 -9.66
CA THR A 520 17.13 -23.52 -10.06
C THR A 520 17.01 -22.50 -8.94
N ALA A 521 17.04 -21.22 -9.29
CA ALA A 521 16.86 -20.13 -8.33
C ALA A 521 15.90 -19.08 -8.87
N ILE A 522 15.22 -18.40 -7.95
CA ILE A 522 14.55 -17.14 -8.25
C ILE A 522 14.99 -16.07 -7.27
N THR A 523 15.09 -14.83 -7.77
CA THR A 523 15.31 -13.64 -6.97
C THR A 523 13.98 -12.90 -6.85
N PHE A 524 13.62 -12.38 -5.67
CA PHE A 524 12.44 -11.53 -5.53
C PHE A 524 12.43 -10.64 -4.29
N ILE A 525 11.58 -9.62 -4.31
CA ILE A 525 11.23 -8.82 -3.15
C ILE A 525 9.74 -8.98 -2.85
N LEU A 526 9.35 -8.66 -1.61
CA LEU A 526 7.95 -8.39 -1.31
C LEU A 526 7.66 -6.91 -1.42
N TYR A 527 6.56 -6.57 -2.07
CA TYR A 527 6.06 -5.21 -2.07
C TYR A 527 4.54 -5.21 -2.04
N LYS A 528 3.96 -4.57 -1.00
CA LYS A 528 2.50 -4.48 -0.78
C LYS A 528 1.75 -5.83 -0.83
N GLY A 529 2.40 -6.91 -0.41
CA GLY A 529 1.83 -8.26 -0.39
C GLY A 529 1.96 -9.03 -1.69
N GLU A 530 2.64 -8.47 -2.70
CA GLU A 530 2.95 -9.14 -3.96
C GLU A 530 4.44 -9.51 -4.04
N VAL A 531 4.74 -10.56 -4.80
CA VAL A 531 6.09 -11.05 -5.07
C VAL A 531 6.59 -10.41 -6.36
N LEU A 532 7.60 -9.55 -6.25
CA LEU A 532 8.23 -8.90 -7.40
C LEU A 532 9.53 -9.64 -7.74
N LEU A 533 9.52 -10.36 -8.85
CA LEU A 533 10.66 -11.12 -9.35
C LEU A 533 11.78 -10.20 -9.84
N GLY A 534 12.99 -10.51 -9.39
CA GLY A 534 14.23 -10.01 -9.95
C GLY A 534 14.61 -10.77 -11.23
N GLY A 535 15.39 -10.10 -12.07
CA GLY A 535 15.91 -10.66 -13.32
C GLY A 535 17.31 -11.26 -13.16
N GLU A 536 17.91 -11.59 -14.30
CA GLU A 536 19.33 -11.99 -14.42
C GLU A 536 20.28 -10.79 -14.44
N GLY A 537 19.74 -9.57 -14.59
CA GLY A 537 20.44 -8.31 -14.48
C GLY A 537 20.72 -7.87 -13.04
N GLY A 538 21.22 -6.63 -12.86
CA GLY A 538 21.55 -6.09 -11.54
C GLY A 538 22.75 -6.76 -10.88
N THR A 539 23.03 -6.42 -9.62
CA THR A 539 24.16 -7.00 -8.89
C THR A 539 23.84 -8.40 -8.37
N LEU A 540 22.66 -8.59 -7.76
CA LEU A 540 22.22 -9.87 -7.22
C LEU A 540 21.96 -10.86 -8.33
N GLY A 541 21.24 -10.48 -9.39
CA GLY A 541 20.96 -11.38 -10.51
C GLY A 541 22.25 -11.90 -11.16
N LYS A 542 23.22 -11.01 -11.45
CA LYS A 542 24.52 -11.44 -11.99
C LYS A 542 25.24 -12.41 -11.04
N LEU A 543 25.23 -12.13 -9.73
CA LEU A 543 25.84 -13.04 -8.77
C LEU A 543 25.17 -14.42 -8.81
N ILE A 544 23.84 -14.48 -8.78
CA ILE A 544 23.10 -15.75 -8.73
C ILE A 544 23.23 -16.54 -10.03
N TYR A 545 22.93 -15.93 -11.19
CA TYR A 545 22.78 -16.68 -12.43
C TYR A 545 24.09 -16.78 -13.23
N LYS A 546 24.97 -15.77 -13.16
CA LYS A 546 26.22 -15.75 -13.91
C LYS A 546 27.40 -16.25 -13.09
N ASP A 547 27.51 -15.85 -11.83
CA ASP A 547 28.69 -16.15 -11.00
C ASP A 547 28.54 -17.47 -10.23
N TYR A 548 27.42 -17.69 -9.56
CA TYR A 548 27.09 -18.96 -8.89
C TYR A 548 26.56 -20.03 -9.86
N GLY A 549 26.04 -19.64 -11.03
CA GLY A 549 25.62 -20.56 -12.09
C GLY A 549 24.23 -21.20 -11.89
N PHE A 550 23.41 -20.68 -10.97
CA PHE A 550 22.02 -21.10 -10.85
C PHE A 550 21.25 -20.87 -12.15
N GLN A 551 20.25 -21.70 -12.42
CA GLN A 551 19.38 -21.54 -13.57
C GLN A 551 18.07 -20.87 -13.17
N MET A 552 17.61 -19.89 -13.95
CA MET A 552 16.25 -19.40 -13.80
C MET A 552 15.26 -20.48 -14.30
N PRO A 553 14.23 -20.87 -13.52
CA PRO A 553 13.22 -21.81 -13.99
C PRO A 553 12.58 -21.34 -15.31
N GLU A 554 12.30 -22.26 -16.25
CA GLU A 554 11.78 -21.94 -17.59
C GLU A 554 10.54 -21.02 -17.57
N GLN A 555 9.64 -21.23 -16.61
CA GLN A 555 8.43 -20.44 -16.43
C GLN A 555 8.69 -18.95 -16.09
N PHE A 556 9.89 -18.65 -15.58
CA PHE A 556 10.32 -17.32 -15.19
C PHE A 556 11.27 -16.66 -16.19
N LYS A 557 11.79 -17.37 -17.20
CA LYS A 557 12.68 -16.78 -18.22
C LYS A 557 12.08 -15.60 -18.98
N LYS A 558 10.75 -15.54 -19.09
CA LYS A 558 10.05 -14.36 -19.65
C LYS A 558 10.20 -13.09 -18.81
N TYR A 559 10.70 -13.21 -17.58
CA TYR A 559 11.02 -12.13 -16.65
C TYR A 559 12.54 -12.03 -16.40
N ALA A 560 13.39 -12.56 -17.29
CA ALA A 560 14.85 -12.49 -17.15
C ALA A 560 15.36 -11.04 -17.13
N ASP A 561 14.66 -10.10 -17.76
CA ASP A 561 14.96 -8.66 -17.68
C ASP A 561 14.45 -8.01 -16.37
N GLY A 562 13.81 -8.79 -15.48
CA GLY A 562 13.23 -8.34 -14.21
C GLY A 562 11.77 -7.89 -14.31
N GLY A 563 11.16 -7.58 -13.15
CA GLY A 563 9.87 -6.89 -13.07
C GLY A 563 8.63 -7.78 -13.20
N GLY A 564 8.76 -9.10 -13.06
CA GLY A 564 7.60 -9.99 -12.96
C GLY A 564 6.86 -9.81 -11.64
N VAL A 565 5.53 -9.72 -11.65
CA VAL A 565 4.72 -9.66 -10.42
C VAL A 565 3.92 -10.94 -10.29
N LEU A 566 3.99 -11.57 -9.12
CA LEU A 566 3.22 -12.76 -8.78
C LEU A 566 2.42 -12.55 -7.50
N SER A 567 1.27 -13.23 -7.41
CA SER A 567 0.64 -13.46 -6.11
C SER A 567 1.41 -14.53 -5.32
N MET A 568 1.20 -14.56 -4.01
CA MET A 568 1.75 -15.63 -3.17
C MET A 568 1.25 -17.02 -3.59
N GLU A 569 -0.02 -17.16 -4.00
CA GLU A 569 -0.56 -18.44 -4.49
C GLU A 569 0.10 -18.90 -5.80
N GLU A 570 0.45 -17.95 -6.68
CA GLU A 570 1.19 -18.25 -7.90
C GLU A 570 2.61 -18.72 -7.59
N LEU A 571 3.25 -18.16 -6.56
CA LEU A 571 4.57 -18.59 -6.10
C LEU A 571 4.53 -20.07 -5.64
N ALA A 572 3.48 -20.48 -4.92
CA ALA A 572 3.33 -21.85 -4.44
C ALA A 572 3.29 -22.91 -5.55
N ASN A 573 2.74 -22.56 -6.70
CA ASN A 573 2.61 -23.47 -7.84
C ASN A 573 3.81 -23.43 -8.81
N ARG A 574 4.88 -22.72 -8.45
CA ARG A 574 6.03 -22.44 -9.31
C ARG A 574 7.33 -22.80 -8.60
N PRO A 575 7.78 -24.06 -8.68
CA PRO A 575 8.91 -24.54 -7.89
C PRO A 575 10.23 -23.90 -8.33
N ALA A 576 11.08 -23.62 -7.34
CA ALA A 576 12.51 -23.35 -7.50
C ALA A 576 13.26 -24.03 -6.34
N ASP A 577 14.53 -24.36 -6.55
CA ASP A 577 15.37 -25.03 -5.54
C ASP A 577 15.91 -24.05 -4.49
N TYR A 578 16.09 -22.79 -4.88
CA TYR A 578 16.58 -21.70 -4.03
C TYR A 578 15.76 -20.44 -4.21
N PHE A 579 15.50 -19.75 -3.10
CA PHE A 579 14.96 -18.41 -3.08
C PHE A 579 16.04 -17.44 -2.61
N PHE A 580 16.30 -16.42 -3.41
CA PHE A 580 17.14 -15.28 -3.04
C PHE A 580 16.25 -14.05 -2.88
N THR A 581 16.22 -13.48 -1.69
CA THR A 581 15.27 -12.40 -1.38
C THR A 581 15.98 -11.12 -0.99
N GLN A 582 15.36 -9.97 -1.26
CA GLN A 582 15.78 -8.68 -0.70
C GLN A 582 14.67 -8.12 0.19
N MET A 583 14.63 -8.60 1.43
CA MET A 583 13.62 -8.24 2.42
C MET A 583 14.28 -7.58 3.63
N THR A 584 13.54 -6.72 4.32
CA THR A 584 13.92 -6.25 5.66
C THR A 584 13.76 -7.37 6.68
N ASP A 585 14.35 -7.20 7.86
CA ASP A 585 14.22 -8.19 8.94
C ASP A 585 12.76 -8.41 9.34
N GLU A 586 11.95 -7.35 9.38
CA GLU A 586 10.51 -7.43 9.66
C GLU A 586 9.75 -8.22 8.58
N GLU A 587 10.04 -7.96 7.30
CA GLU A 587 9.45 -8.70 6.17
C GLU A 587 9.86 -10.17 6.19
N MET A 588 11.11 -10.46 6.54
CA MET A 588 11.60 -11.83 6.67
C MET A 588 10.91 -12.59 7.81
N VAL A 589 10.65 -11.95 8.95
CA VAL A 589 9.88 -12.57 10.05
C VAL A 589 8.48 -12.94 9.55
N HIS A 590 7.80 -12.01 8.86
CA HIS A 590 6.48 -12.27 8.31
C HIS A 590 6.49 -13.41 7.27
N MET A 591 7.46 -13.40 6.36
CA MET A 591 7.58 -14.44 5.33
C MET A 591 7.94 -15.80 5.87
N THR A 592 8.79 -15.85 6.89
CA THR A 592 9.14 -17.11 7.55
C THR A 592 7.91 -17.75 8.20
N GLU A 593 7.02 -16.94 8.79
CA GLU A 593 5.75 -17.45 9.32
C GLU A 593 4.83 -17.95 8.21
N LEU A 594 4.67 -17.17 7.13
CA LEU A 594 3.85 -17.55 5.99
C LEU A 594 4.33 -18.85 5.34
N PHE A 595 5.64 -19.04 5.21
CA PHE A 595 6.24 -20.25 4.67
C PHE A 595 6.01 -21.51 5.52
N LYS A 596 5.52 -21.41 6.77
CA LYS A 596 5.08 -22.57 7.56
C LYS A 596 3.77 -23.16 7.06
N GLU A 597 2.98 -22.42 6.28
CA GLU A 597 1.72 -22.93 5.77
C GLU A 597 1.95 -24.12 4.81
N PRO A 598 1.08 -25.15 4.85
CA PRO A 598 1.23 -26.35 4.02
C PRO A 598 1.35 -26.09 2.51
N LEU A 599 0.75 -25.00 2.04
CA LEU A 599 0.78 -24.60 0.64
C LEU A 599 2.22 -24.33 0.14
N TYR A 600 3.03 -23.62 0.95
CA TYR A 600 4.39 -23.25 0.56
C TYR A 600 5.43 -24.31 0.91
N GLN A 601 5.12 -25.20 1.86
CA GLN A 601 5.97 -26.36 2.19
C GLN A 601 6.12 -27.36 1.04
N ALA A 602 5.30 -27.23 -0.02
CA ALA A 602 5.47 -27.97 -1.27
C ALA A 602 6.62 -27.44 -2.15
N ILE A 603 7.05 -26.19 -1.95
CA ILE A 603 8.11 -25.56 -2.75
C ILE A 603 9.47 -26.13 -2.30
N PRO A 604 10.35 -26.59 -3.22
CA PRO A 604 11.65 -27.15 -2.86
C PRO A 604 12.53 -26.20 -2.03
N ALA A 605 12.58 -24.91 -2.38
CA ALA A 605 13.33 -23.91 -1.62
C ALA A 605 12.87 -23.80 -0.17
N VAL A 606 11.55 -23.76 0.07
CA VAL A 606 10.97 -23.63 1.42
C VAL A 606 11.18 -24.93 2.21
N LYS A 607 10.87 -26.07 1.61
CA LYS A 607 10.96 -27.39 2.24
C LYS A 607 12.37 -27.72 2.72
N ASN A 608 13.38 -27.30 1.96
CA ASN A 608 14.78 -27.58 2.25
C ASN A 608 15.49 -26.42 2.98
N ASN A 609 14.75 -25.41 3.45
CA ASN A 609 15.31 -24.23 4.14
C ASN A 609 16.38 -23.49 3.32
N ARG A 610 16.14 -23.36 2.01
CA ARG A 610 17.02 -22.71 1.02
C ARG A 610 16.47 -21.34 0.64
N ILE A 611 16.14 -20.55 1.65
CA ILE A 611 15.70 -19.15 1.51
C ILE A 611 16.85 -18.29 2.04
N ILE A 612 17.48 -17.54 1.15
CA ILE A 612 18.69 -16.77 1.41
C ILE A 612 18.33 -15.29 1.22
N ASN A 613 18.42 -14.50 2.28
CA ASN A 613 18.01 -13.10 2.25
C ASN A 613 19.22 -12.19 2.30
N VAL A 614 19.38 -11.36 1.28
CA VAL A 614 20.25 -10.19 1.36
C VAL A 614 19.42 -9.04 1.92
N SER A 615 19.81 -8.49 3.07
CA SER A 615 19.02 -7.42 3.70
C SER A 615 18.89 -6.24 2.73
N ARG A 616 17.65 -5.84 2.43
CA ARG A 616 17.34 -4.73 1.52
C ARG A 616 18.01 -3.43 1.95
N ASP A 617 18.11 -3.22 3.25
CA ASP A 617 18.72 -2.05 3.90
C ASP A 617 20.23 -1.95 3.61
N LYS A 618 20.87 -3.08 3.34
CA LYS A 618 22.28 -3.10 2.89
C LYS A 618 22.41 -3.12 1.37
N TRP A 619 21.47 -3.77 0.68
CA TRP A 619 21.59 -4.00 -0.77
C TRP A 619 21.31 -2.75 -1.62
N ASN A 620 20.34 -1.92 -1.23
CA ASN A 620 19.78 -0.90 -2.12
C ASN A 620 20.32 0.53 -1.94
N TYR A 621 21.10 0.78 -0.89
CA TYR A 621 21.48 2.14 -0.49
C TYR A 621 22.87 2.58 -0.93
N GLY A 622 23.64 1.74 -1.63
CA GLY A 622 24.86 2.16 -2.31
C GLY A 622 26.01 1.16 -2.24
N PRO A 623 27.16 1.50 -2.85
CA PRO A 623 28.24 0.54 -3.10
C PRO A 623 28.91 0.00 -1.83
N ILE A 624 29.07 0.83 -0.80
CA ILE A 624 29.71 0.43 0.46
C ILE A 624 28.86 -0.64 1.17
N LEU A 625 27.56 -0.39 1.33
CA LEU A 625 26.66 -1.35 1.96
C LEU A 625 26.45 -2.61 1.10
N ALA A 626 26.43 -2.47 -0.23
CA ALA A 626 26.39 -3.62 -1.13
C ALA A 626 27.66 -4.49 -0.99
N GLU A 627 28.83 -3.88 -0.79
CA GLU A 627 30.07 -4.61 -0.51
C GLU A 627 29.95 -5.48 0.75
N GLU A 628 29.35 -4.95 1.83
CA GLU A 628 29.06 -5.74 3.05
C GLU A 628 27.99 -6.81 2.83
N ALA A 629 26.96 -6.49 2.06
CA ALA A 629 25.86 -7.39 1.83
C ALA A 629 26.28 -8.61 1.00
N VAL A 630 27.25 -8.44 0.09
CA VAL A 630 27.89 -9.55 -0.63
C VAL A 630 28.63 -10.48 0.33
N ASP A 631 29.29 -9.96 1.36
CA ASP A 631 29.94 -10.80 2.39
C ASP A 631 28.91 -11.66 3.12
N ALA A 632 27.81 -11.04 3.55
CA ALA A 632 26.71 -11.73 4.22
C ALA A 632 26.05 -12.79 3.31
N LEU A 633 25.91 -12.51 2.01
CA LEU A 633 25.36 -13.47 1.04
C LEU A 633 26.20 -14.75 0.99
N ILE A 634 27.53 -14.63 0.93
CA ILE A 634 28.43 -15.80 0.86
C ILE A 634 28.29 -16.66 2.12
N GLU A 635 28.29 -16.04 3.29
CA GLU A 635 28.13 -16.74 4.57
C GLU A 635 26.80 -17.51 4.60
N GLN A 636 25.70 -16.87 4.17
CA GLN A 636 24.39 -17.52 4.15
C GLN A 636 24.30 -18.64 3.12
N VAL A 637 24.86 -18.47 1.92
CA VAL A 637 24.88 -19.53 0.90
C VAL A 637 25.64 -20.74 1.45
N ALA A 638 26.81 -20.53 2.06
CA ALA A 638 27.60 -21.60 2.66
C ALA A 638 26.88 -22.31 3.82
N LEU A 639 26.09 -21.60 4.62
CA LEU A 639 25.27 -22.19 5.68
C LEU A 639 24.07 -22.99 5.14
N SER A 640 23.46 -22.54 4.03
CA SER A 640 22.28 -23.19 3.42
C SER A 640 22.56 -24.57 2.82
N GLN A 641 23.82 -24.96 2.71
CA GLN A 641 24.26 -26.26 2.21
C GLN A 641 24.50 -27.32 3.28
N LYS A 642 24.54 -26.92 4.56
CA LYS A 642 24.67 -27.82 5.71
C LYS A 642 23.30 -28.27 6.19
#